data_AF-A0ABD2W5P7-F1
#
_entry.id   AF-A0ABD2W5P7-F1
#
_cell.length_a   1.000
_cell.length_b   1.000
_cell.length_c   1.000
_cell.angle_alpha   90.00
_cell.angle_beta   90.00
_cell.angle_gamma   90.00
#
_symmetry.space_group_name_H-M   'P 1'
#
loop_
_entity.id
_entity.type
_entity.pdbx_description
1 polymer ?
#
loop_
_entity_poly.entity_id
_entity_poly.type
_entity_poly.pdbx_seq_one_letter_code
_entity_poly.pdbx_strand_id
1 'polypeptide(L)'
;MEREYSEVIEELRRALRLGERIDESVLNEGIRYLENALSSILPRSKKHKYQSQLSHLLSIRARYEKRGSGLSDDELRIKWEDVKSAFSCRIRTGQIVNFKHKDATAFLEDAFSIFEERINEALDKHSMIKVNVELAAEYMTLNKDGEFIFGDKYFNTKNEHISQSTDLGEWFISNVKEPILKQMEEFEEEGSGWALSKILHLLVNINKYNPSRVGSYIPLPKVIDDKKACVNVKNFDNFCFKWAILAALYSGKRKNKDRVEQYKKFENELNFSGIEFPMKLKDVPKFEKMNKISVNVYILKQNFDIEPIHLTASKQEKHVRLLMIQDRYDDEDCPGDDDDEYIPINYHYVWISNLSRLVSSQFSNHNGKKFICDRCLHYFHSSDKLTSHEEDCSSINKCKVLLPNKNNNKLTFINYSKKEWVPFVIYADFECVLKPVAEARAYSVHEAFSCGLYLKCNFDDELSEYRCYRKVNDNDMSPSEWFAQNLQDIADKVLEFFDNPKPMCFTSVEKVKFEKADICHICKRGFTEKDIKVRDHSHFTGEYRGAAHSKCNINYRDVRFVPVIFHNLSGYDSHLFIREVATGFPGRVWVLPQTKERYISFVKFMEDQRLSFRFIDSFKFMASSLDNLAKNLKQQPTLRKVCGQDYDGAQIDLLTKKGVFPYEYISSLEKLQETALPPPEQFYSSLTDSDISTKDYEHAKEVWDSFKISNLGEYSDLYLKTDVLLLVEIFENFRKTCHEAYELDPAHYFTLPSYSWDAMLLYTQVELELLTDVDMLLFVEKGIRGGVSQCCSRYAEANNRYMGEDYNPEKEDVYLMYYDVNNLYGWAMAQYLPYGGFEWVDAKDYLTLPEDSEYGYILEVDLEYPESLHDSHKDLPLCPEHACPPGSKQRKLLTTLNPKLKYVIHYRSLQQAVRLGVRVTKVHRALKFKQGPWLKSYIDLNTEKRKNSKNDFEKQQYKLCNNAIFGKTMENVRKRIDVKLVSSWDGRYGAEAQISKPNFHSRAIFDENLVAIQLSKTSVTIDKPVYVGFSILDISKTQLYRFHYDFMRDRFGSNCKVLYTDTDSLVYEIRGQNVYEVMKHKDNINEFDTFDYEKDNPFGMPLLRENSKKIGLMKDELCGKILRRFCGLRSKMYSVDIQNGGFIKKIKGIKSSVVKNTITFDDYLQCLRENTIISREQHNIRSRLHVLRSEKERKIALSPHDDKRYLVPRTFDTLPWGHKDIESEPPAKKPKYN
;
A
#
# COMPACT_ATOMS: atom_id res chain seq x y z
N MET A 1 -0.44 -40.52 43.68
CA MET A 1 -0.73 -40.28 42.24
C MET A 1 -1.07 -38.82 41.92
N GLU A 2 -2.32 -38.33 41.80
CA GLU A 2 -2.56 -36.91 41.39
C GLU A 2 -1.82 -35.85 42.24
N ARG A 3 -1.53 -36.15 43.52
CA ARG A 3 -0.79 -35.28 44.45
C ARG A 3 0.72 -35.26 44.23
N GLU A 4 1.37 -36.43 44.12
CA GLU A 4 2.82 -36.57 43.84
C GLU A 4 3.22 -36.02 42.45
N TYR A 5 2.28 -36.00 41.49
CA TYR A 5 2.57 -35.54 40.11
C TYR A 5 2.28 -34.05 39.88
N SER A 6 1.44 -33.41 40.72
CA SER A 6 1.33 -31.95 40.73
C SER A 6 2.64 -31.30 41.18
N GLU A 7 3.40 -32.00 42.04
CA GLU A 7 4.73 -31.58 42.48
C GLU A 7 5.73 -31.61 41.32
N VAL A 8 5.76 -32.66 40.49
CA VAL A 8 6.64 -32.74 39.30
C VAL A 8 6.37 -31.61 38.29
N ILE A 9 5.10 -31.26 38.04
CA ILE A 9 4.75 -30.15 37.14
C ILE A 9 5.06 -28.78 37.77
N GLU A 10 4.88 -28.61 39.08
CA GLU A 10 5.32 -27.39 39.77
C GLU A 10 6.84 -27.26 39.78
N GLU A 11 7.57 -28.37 39.91
CA GLU A 11 9.02 -28.42 39.91
C GLU A 11 9.58 -28.07 38.52
N LEU A 12 9.01 -28.61 37.44
CA LEU A 12 9.31 -28.20 36.06
C LEU A 12 9.00 -26.72 35.81
N ARG A 13 7.88 -26.20 36.33
CA ARG A 13 7.51 -24.77 36.23
C ARG A 13 8.38 -23.85 37.08
N ARG A 14 8.93 -24.36 38.17
CA ARG A 14 9.87 -23.64 39.04
C ARG A 14 11.25 -23.58 38.39
N ALA A 15 11.76 -24.72 37.90
CA ALA A 15 13.03 -24.79 37.18
C ALA A 15 13.02 -23.92 35.90
N LEU A 16 11.92 -23.91 35.13
CA LEU A 16 11.75 -23.03 33.97
C LEU A 16 11.70 -21.54 34.32
N ARG A 17 11.14 -21.17 35.49
CA ARG A 17 11.09 -19.78 35.95
C ARG A 17 12.43 -19.30 36.53
N LEU A 18 13.25 -20.21 37.04
CA LEU A 18 14.54 -19.91 37.67
C LEU A 18 15.75 -20.17 36.75
N GLY A 19 15.54 -20.74 35.57
CA GLY A 19 16.62 -21.07 34.62
C GLY A 19 17.48 -22.27 35.04
N GLU A 20 16.97 -23.13 35.92
CA GLU A 20 17.70 -24.29 36.46
C GLU A 20 17.69 -25.48 35.47
N ARG A 21 18.72 -26.33 35.54
CA ARG A 21 18.88 -27.50 34.66
C ARG A 21 17.84 -28.57 35.03
N ILE A 22 16.97 -28.92 34.08
CA ILE A 22 15.94 -29.96 34.24
C ILE A 22 16.55 -31.32 33.87
N ASP A 23 16.33 -32.34 34.70
CA ASP A 23 16.74 -33.72 34.40
C ASP A 23 15.89 -34.29 33.25
N GLU A 24 16.53 -34.88 32.25
CA GLU A 24 15.88 -35.44 31.06
C GLU A 24 14.92 -36.58 31.40
N SER A 25 15.18 -37.32 32.49
CA SER A 25 14.28 -38.36 32.99
C SER A 25 12.94 -37.78 33.45
N VAL A 26 12.97 -36.65 34.17
CA VAL A 26 11.79 -35.94 34.68
C VAL A 26 10.98 -35.31 33.53
N LEU A 27 11.66 -34.77 32.51
CA LEU A 27 11.03 -34.24 31.31
C LEU A 27 10.29 -35.34 30.52
N ASN A 28 10.95 -36.48 30.30
CA ASN A 28 10.37 -37.61 29.57
C ASN A 28 9.20 -38.25 30.34
N GLU A 29 9.27 -38.29 31.67
CA GLU A 29 8.17 -38.76 32.51
C GLU A 29 6.96 -37.83 32.43
N GLY A 30 7.18 -36.51 32.44
CA GLY A 30 6.12 -35.50 32.24
C GLY A 30 5.45 -35.58 30.87
N ILE A 31 6.22 -35.83 29.80
CA ILE A 31 5.71 -36.04 28.44
C ILE A 31 4.85 -37.30 28.37
N ARG A 32 5.38 -38.44 28.82
CA ARG A 32 4.67 -39.73 28.82
C ARG A 32 3.37 -39.65 29.62
N TYR A 33 3.36 -38.92 30.73
CA TYR A 33 2.16 -38.69 31.51
C TYR A 33 1.10 -37.89 30.73
N LEU A 34 1.49 -36.78 30.10
CA LEU A 34 0.53 -35.97 29.34
C LEU A 34 0.00 -36.72 28.13
N GLU A 35 0.81 -37.55 27.47
CA GLU A 35 0.37 -38.46 26.41
C GLU A 35 -0.67 -39.46 26.92
N ASN A 36 -0.41 -40.09 28.07
CA ASN A 36 -1.34 -41.02 28.71
C ASN A 36 -2.61 -40.32 29.25
N ALA A 37 -2.50 -39.09 29.75
CA ALA A 37 -3.64 -38.32 30.19
C ALA A 37 -4.52 -37.93 28.98
N LEU A 38 -3.91 -37.59 27.84
CA LEU A 38 -4.62 -37.24 26.61
C LEU A 38 -5.28 -38.42 25.91
N SER A 39 -4.81 -39.64 26.15
CA SER A 39 -5.45 -40.87 25.68
C SER A 39 -6.66 -41.28 26.55
N SER A 40 -6.81 -40.70 27.75
CA SER A 40 -7.96 -40.91 28.63
C SER A 40 -9.15 -39.98 28.32
N ILE A 41 -10.38 -40.35 28.75
CA ILE A 41 -11.59 -39.55 28.53
C ILE A 41 -11.57 -38.32 29.46
N LEU A 42 -11.20 -37.15 28.91
CA LEU A 42 -11.12 -35.87 29.64
C LEU A 42 -12.07 -34.79 29.10
N PRO A 43 -12.57 -33.88 29.96
CA PRO A 43 -13.28 -32.67 29.53
C PRO A 43 -12.44 -31.80 28.58
N ARG A 44 -13.07 -31.15 27.59
CA ARG A 44 -12.40 -30.36 26.55
C ARG A 44 -11.42 -29.31 27.09
N SER A 45 -11.74 -28.66 28.20
CA SER A 45 -10.88 -27.65 28.84
C SER A 45 -9.59 -28.26 29.42
N LYS A 46 -9.67 -29.44 30.04
CA LYS A 46 -8.49 -30.19 30.54
C LYS A 46 -7.68 -30.79 29.38
N LYS A 47 -8.34 -31.30 28.34
CA LYS A 47 -7.66 -31.84 27.14
C LYS A 47 -6.85 -30.77 26.41
N HIS A 48 -7.40 -29.56 26.26
CA HIS A 48 -6.68 -28.44 25.63
C HIS A 48 -5.49 -27.96 26.48
N LYS A 49 -5.68 -27.90 27.81
CA LYS A 49 -4.60 -27.58 28.76
C LYS A 49 -3.47 -28.61 28.70
N TYR A 50 -3.79 -29.90 28.68
CA TYR A 50 -2.78 -30.97 28.62
C TYR A 50 -2.12 -31.07 27.23
N GLN A 51 -2.83 -30.81 26.13
CA GLN A 51 -2.24 -30.70 24.78
C GLN A 51 -1.26 -29.53 24.67
N SER A 52 -1.61 -28.38 25.25
CA SER A 52 -0.74 -27.21 25.29
C SER A 52 0.51 -27.48 26.13
N GLN A 53 0.35 -28.12 27.30
CA GLN A 53 1.47 -28.50 28.16
C GLN A 53 2.36 -29.57 27.49
N LEU A 54 1.77 -30.54 26.78
CA LEU A 54 2.51 -31.58 26.07
C LEU A 54 3.32 -30.98 24.92
N SER A 55 2.70 -30.11 24.11
CA SER A 55 3.39 -29.41 23.02
C SER A 55 4.56 -28.57 23.55
N HIS A 56 4.39 -27.92 24.71
CA HIS A 56 5.46 -27.17 25.34
C HIS A 56 6.60 -28.08 25.83
N LEU A 57 6.31 -29.19 26.51
CA LEU A 57 7.35 -30.14 26.95
C LEU A 57 8.05 -30.84 25.77
N LEU A 58 7.32 -31.20 24.71
CA LEU A 58 7.90 -31.72 23.47
C LEU A 58 8.82 -30.69 22.79
N SER A 59 8.48 -29.39 22.84
CA SER A 59 9.36 -28.31 22.36
C SER A 59 10.64 -28.16 23.20
N ILE A 60 10.57 -28.46 24.50
CA ILE A 60 11.72 -28.46 25.40
C ILE A 60 12.57 -29.71 25.16
N ARG A 61 11.96 -30.87 24.95
CA ARG A 61 12.66 -32.11 24.59
C ARG A 61 13.38 -32.00 23.26
N ALA A 62 12.77 -31.36 22.25
CA ALA A 62 13.44 -31.07 20.98
C ALA A 62 14.66 -30.14 21.12
N ARG A 63 14.72 -29.32 22.18
CA ARG A 63 15.92 -28.54 22.55
C ARG A 63 16.99 -29.40 23.22
N TYR A 64 16.62 -30.42 23.99
CA TYR A 64 17.53 -31.39 24.62
C TYR A 64 18.11 -32.39 23.61
N GLU A 65 17.29 -32.99 22.74
CA GLU A 65 17.72 -33.94 21.69
C GLU A 65 18.68 -33.29 20.66
N LYS A 66 18.74 -31.96 20.61
CA LYS A 66 19.67 -31.17 19.77
C LYS A 66 20.98 -30.76 20.47
N ARG A 67 21.21 -31.19 21.73
CA ARG A 67 22.47 -31.01 22.47
C ARG A 67 23.26 -32.33 22.58
N GLY A 68 24.14 -32.55 21.62
CA GLY A 68 25.15 -33.62 21.57
C GLY A 68 25.36 -34.02 20.11
N SER A 69 26.55 -33.99 19.50
CA SER A 69 27.93 -34.01 20.00
C SER A 69 28.64 -32.66 19.82
N GLY A 70 29.36 -32.22 20.85
CA GLY A 70 30.52 -31.36 20.63
C GLY A 70 31.58 -32.18 19.91
N LEU A 71 32.12 -31.66 18.81
CA LEU A 71 33.33 -32.15 18.17
C LEU A 71 34.25 -30.94 17.93
N SER A 72 35.47 -31.08 18.47
CA SER A 72 36.73 -30.31 18.34
C SER A 72 36.70 -28.79 18.09
N ASP A 73 37.52 -28.08 18.88
CA ASP A 73 37.67 -26.62 18.97
C ASP A 73 38.22 -25.87 17.71
N ASP A 74 38.36 -26.50 16.55
CA ASP A 74 39.12 -25.94 15.42
C ASP A 74 38.32 -25.56 14.14
N GLU A 75 36.98 -25.50 14.18
CA GLU A 75 36.16 -25.05 13.02
C GLU A 75 35.29 -23.81 13.31
N LEU A 76 35.42 -22.77 12.47
CA LEU A 76 34.69 -21.49 12.52
C LEU A 76 33.16 -21.67 12.67
N ARG A 77 32.58 -21.12 13.76
CA ARG A 77 31.12 -21.18 14.06
C ARG A 77 30.30 -20.15 13.30
N ILE A 78 30.95 -19.03 12.95
CA ILE A 78 30.41 -17.89 12.23
C ILE A 78 31.48 -17.35 11.28
N LYS A 79 31.07 -16.64 10.22
CA LYS A 79 31.99 -16.00 9.26
C LYS A 79 31.41 -14.70 8.73
N TRP A 80 32.27 -13.70 8.58
CA TRP A 80 31.94 -12.49 7.82
C TRP A 80 32.01 -12.76 6.32
N GLU A 81 30.97 -12.35 5.61
CA GLU A 81 30.97 -12.29 4.15
C GLU A 81 30.56 -10.88 3.74
N ASP A 82 31.36 -10.26 2.86
CA ASP A 82 30.97 -9.00 2.26
C ASP A 82 29.83 -9.24 1.28
N VAL A 83 28.73 -8.51 1.49
CA VAL A 83 27.54 -8.64 0.64
C VAL A 83 27.64 -7.62 -0.49
N LYS A 84 27.75 -6.32 -0.15
CA LYS A 84 27.85 -5.23 -1.13
C LYS A 84 28.53 -4.00 -0.54
N SER A 85 29.18 -3.22 -1.39
CA SER A 85 29.66 -1.86 -1.12
C SER A 85 29.09 -0.87 -2.13
N ALA A 86 29.15 0.41 -1.79
CA ALA A 86 28.94 1.51 -2.71
C ALA A 86 29.83 2.70 -2.35
N PHE A 87 30.13 3.51 -3.37
CA PHE A 87 30.89 4.75 -3.31
C PHE A 87 32.28 4.59 -2.69
N SER A 88 33.04 3.61 -3.17
CA SER A 88 34.38 3.24 -2.69
C SER A 88 34.37 2.78 -1.23
N CYS A 89 33.46 1.85 -0.91
CA CYS A 89 33.23 1.31 0.44
C CYS A 89 32.78 2.31 1.51
N ARG A 90 32.42 3.54 1.12
CA ARG A 90 31.82 4.53 2.04
C ARG A 90 30.45 4.08 2.54
N ILE A 91 29.77 3.21 1.80
CA ILE A 91 28.57 2.50 2.26
C ILE A 91 28.83 1.00 2.07
N ARG A 92 28.70 0.19 3.12
CA ARG A 92 29.04 -1.25 3.08
C ARG A 92 27.99 -2.08 3.82
N THR A 93 27.62 -3.22 3.27
CA THR A 93 26.87 -4.26 3.97
C THR A 93 27.69 -5.52 3.98
N GLY A 94 27.94 -6.06 5.16
CA GLY A 94 28.38 -7.44 5.30
C GLY A 94 27.35 -8.27 6.03
N GLN A 95 27.54 -9.59 6.01
CA GLN A 95 26.72 -10.54 6.74
C GLN A 95 27.62 -11.43 7.60
N ILE A 96 27.21 -11.66 8.84
CA ILE A 96 27.78 -12.70 9.69
C ILE A 96 26.91 -13.93 9.50
N VAL A 97 27.42 -14.89 8.74
CA VAL A 97 26.72 -16.14 8.43
C VAL A 97 26.77 -17.06 9.63
N ASN A 98 25.62 -17.63 9.97
CA ASN A 98 25.53 -18.63 11.02
C ASN A 98 25.68 -20.04 10.44
N PHE A 99 26.71 -20.79 10.86
CA PHE A 99 26.86 -22.20 10.47
C PHE A 99 26.32 -23.18 11.51
N LYS A 100 26.48 -22.87 12.81
CA LYS A 100 26.29 -23.86 13.88
C LYS A 100 25.36 -23.40 15.03
N HIS A 101 25.07 -22.10 15.18
CA HIS A 101 24.25 -21.61 16.29
C HIS A 101 22.76 -21.93 16.11
N LYS A 102 22.12 -22.36 17.20
CA LYS A 102 20.67 -22.60 17.30
C LYS A 102 19.98 -21.61 18.25
N ASP A 103 20.76 -20.95 19.11
CA ASP A 103 20.30 -19.96 20.08
C ASP A 103 20.73 -18.56 19.64
N ALA A 104 19.79 -17.61 19.69
CA ALA A 104 20.02 -16.25 19.18
C ALA A 104 20.93 -15.44 20.09
N THR A 105 20.89 -15.69 21.39
CA THR A 105 21.75 -15.02 22.37
C THR A 105 23.19 -15.42 22.15
N ALA A 106 23.46 -16.73 22.07
CA ALA A 106 24.79 -17.28 21.81
C ALA A 106 25.32 -16.88 20.42
N PHE A 107 24.45 -16.84 19.39
CA PHE A 107 24.85 -16.36 18.07
C PHE A 107 25.27 -14.89 18.10
N LEU A 108 24.50 -14.03 18.78
CA LEU A 108 24.81 -12.61 18.87
C LEU A 108 26.06 -12.34 19.72
N GLU A 109 26.34 -13.17 20.72
CA GLU A 109 27.59 -13.14 21.50
C GLU A 109 28.81 -13.47 20.63
N ASP A 110 28.77 -14.57 19.87
CA ASP A 110 29.88 -14.91 18.97
C ASP A 110 30.00 -13.87 17.84
N ALA A 111 28.86 -13.42 17.29
CA ALA A 111 28.81 -12.42 16.23
C ALA A 111 29.41 -11.07 16.64
N PHE A 112 29.41 -10.73 17.93
CA PHE A 112 30.03 -9.51 18.44
C PHE A 112 31.52 -9.45 18.12
N SER A 113 32.26 -10.55 18.21
CA SER A 113 33.72 -10.56 17.96
C SER A 113 34.06 -10.17 16.51
N ILE A 114 33.32 -10.75 15.54
CA ILE A 114 33.47 -10.41 14.12
C ILE A 114 32.94 -9.00 13.82
N PHE A 115 31.83 -8.63 14.46
CA PHE A 115 31.26 -7.28 14.34
C PHE A 115 32.28 -6.23 14.80
N GLU A 116 32.88 -6.41 15.97
CA GLU A 116 33.88 -5.51 16.56
C GLU A 116 35.07 -5.30 15.63
N GLU A 117 35.66 -6.39 15.12
CA GLU A 117 36.77 -6.33 14.16
C GLU A 117 36.40 -5.49 12.92
N ARG A 118 35.26 -5.79 12.30
CA ARG A 118 34.80 -5.12 11.06
C ARG A 118 34.39 -3.67 11.27
N ILE A 119 33.87 -3.34 12.45
CA ILE A 119 33.56 -1.96 12.82
C ILE A 119 34.84 -1.16 13.04
N ASN A 120 35.84 -1.72 13.71
CA ASN A 120 37.14 -1.06 13.89
C ASN A 120 37.84 -0.81 12.55
N GLU A 121 37.85 -1.77 11.62
CA GLU A 121 38.37 -1.57 10.26
C GLU A 121 37.66 -0.42 9.51
N ALA A 122 36.35 -0.26 9.72
CA ALA A 122 35.60 0.84 9.13
C ALA A 122 35.91 2.18 9.81
N LEU A 123 36.17 2.19 11.11
CA LEU A 123 36.54 3.37 11.89
C LEU A 123 37.97 3.86 11.61
N ASP A 124 38.87 2.96 11.22
CA ASP A 124 40.22 3.31 10.75
C ASP A 124 40.17 4.11 9.45
N LYS A 125 39.22 3.77 8.57
CA LYS A 125 39.00 4.46 7.28
C LYS A 125 38.12 5.70 7.42
N HIS A 126 37.21 5.71 8.39
CA HIS A 126 36.19 6.75 8.57
C HIS A 126 36.08 7.13 10.04
N SER A 127 36.34 8.40 10.37
CA SER A 127 36.29 8.89 11.76
C SER A 127 34.98 8.56 12.51
N MET A 128 33.84 8.53 11.79
CA MET A 128 32.55 8.08 12.31
C MET A 128 31.74 7.33 11.24
N ILE A 129 30.90 6.41 11.72
CA ILE A 129 30.02 5.59 10.89
C ILE A 129 28.62 5.53 11.49
N LYS A 130 27.60 5.24 10.68
CA LYS A 130 26.25 4.83 11.09
C LYS A 130 26.06 3.36 10.78
N VAL A 131 25.67 2.60 11.79
CA VAL A 131 25.51 1.15 11.73
C VAL A 131 24.08 0.77 12.06
N ASN A 132 23.52 -0.13 11.25
CA ASN A 132 22.31 -0.85 11.62
C ASN A 132 22.45 -2.32 11.24
N VAL A 133 21.75 -3.16 11.98
CA VAL A 133 21.81 -4.60 11.86
C VAL A 133 20.43 -5.18 11.57
N GLU A 134 20.36 -6.21 10.73
CA GLU A 134 19.18 -7.03 10.45
C GLU A 134 19.49 -8.50 10.78
N LEU A 135 18.75 -9.10 11.72
CA LEU A 135 18.81 -10.54 11.97
C LEU A 135 17.79 -11.26 11.11
N ALA A 136 18.26 -12.17 10.27
CA ALA A 136 17.41 -13.09 9.52
C ALA A 136 17.31 -14.42 10.27
N ALA A 137 16.08 -14.86 10.55
CA ALA A 137 15.81 -16.10 11.27
C ALA A 137 14.60 -16.83 10.68
N GLU A 138 14.70 -18.14 10.53
CA GLU A 138 13.62 -19.03 10.17
C GLU A 138 12.86 -19.46 11.42
N TYR A 139 11.57 -19.23 11.45
CA TYR A 139 10.67 -19.68 12.49
C TYR A 139 9.86 -20.87 12.02
N MET A 140 9.54 -21.77 12.95
CA MET A 140 8.64 -22.88 12.72
C MET A 140 7.42 -22.80 13.64
N THR A 141 6.26 -23.20 13.16
CA THR A 141 5.09 -23.46 13.99
C THR A 141 4.57 -24.85 13.68
N LEU A 142 4.03 -25.54 14.67
CA LEU A 142 3.29 -26.77 14.44
C LEU A 142 1.90 -26.41 13.92
N ASN A 143 1.48 -27.05 12.84
CA ASN A 143 0.05 -27.12 12.54
C ASN A 143 -0.62 -28.07 13.56
N LYS A 144 -1.95 -28.11 13.55
CA LYS A 144 -2.71 -28.97 14.48
C LYS A 144 -2.52 -30.47 14.21
N ASP A 145 -1.95 -30.83 13.06
CA ASP A 145 -1.69 -32.19 12.62
C ASP A 145 -0.27 -32.67 13.02
N GLY A 146 0.51 -31.81 13.70
CA GLY A 146 1.85 -32.14 14.17
C GLY A 146 2.96 -31.92 13.14
N GLU A 147 2.66 -31.33 11.97
CA GLU A 147 3.65 -30.99 10.95
C GLU A 147 4.23 -29.59 11.15
N PHE A 148 5.53 -29.44 10.84
CA PHE A 148 6.24 -28.17 10.95
C PHE A 148 6.02 -27.28 9.71
N ILE A 149 5.56 -26.04 9.94
CA ILE A 149 5.49 -24.96 8.96
C ILE A 149 6.64 -23.99 9.23
N PHE A 150 7.45 -23.69 8.22
CA PHE A 150 8.60 -22.78 8.33
C PHE A 150 8.33 -21.44 7.66
N GLY A 151 8.93 -20.36 8.16
CA GLY A 151 8.87 -19.04 7.55
C GLY A 151 9.93 -18.08 8.08
N ASP A 152 10.55 -17.30 7.19
CA ASP A 152 11.58 -16.34 7.58
C ASP A 152 11.00 -15.08 8.20
N LYS A 153 11.73 -14.57 9.17
CA LYS A 153 11.50 -13.30 9.83
C LYS A 153 12.80 -12.52 9.88
N TYR A 154 12.66 -11.21 9.70
CA TYR A 154 13.75 -10.26 9.65
C TYR A 154 13.50 -9.25 10.77
N PHE A 155 14.45 -9.14 11.70
CA PHE A 155 14.37 -8.20 12.82
C PHE A 155 15.40 -7.10 12.60
N ASN A 156 14.91 -5.88 12.49
CA ASN A 156 15.72 -4.73 12.12
C ASN A 156 15.99 -3.85 13.33
N THR A 157 17.23 -3.39 13.44
CA THR A 157 17.64 -2.35 14.39
C THR A 157 17.66 -0.99 13.70
N LYS A 158 17.68 0.08 14.50
CA LYS A 158 17.76 1.45 13.99
C LYS A 158 19.20 1.77 13.56
N ASN A 159 19.35 2.82 12.75
CA ASN A 159 20.66 3.35 12.40
C ASN A 159 21.27 4.11 13.57
N GLU A 160 22.36 3.57 14.11
CA GLU A 160 23.06 4.05 15.29
C GLU A 160 24.50 4.36 14.91
N HIS A 161 25.01 5.55 15.24
CA HIS A 161 26.40 5.89 14.93
C HIS A 161 27.39 5.22 15.89
N ILE A 162 28.61 5.07 15.43
CA ILE A 162 29.77 4.58 16.17
C ILE A 162 30.95 5.50 15.83
N SER A 163 31.76 5.82 16.83
CA SER A 163 33.02 6.57 16.70
C SER A 163 34.17 5.80 17.35
N GLN A 164 35.41 6.25 17.17
CA GLN A 164 36.58 5.63 17.81
C GLN A 164 36.52 5.59 19.35
N SER A 165 35.70 6.44 19.99
CA SER A 165 35.54 6.47 21.45
C SER A 165 34.38 5.63 21.98
N THR A 166 33.59 5.01 21.10
CA THR A 166 32.38 4.27 21.50
C THR A 166 32.76 2.88 22.02
N ASP A 167 32.30 2.51 23.22
CA ASP A 167 32.41 1.13 23.72
C ASP A 167 31.51 0.22 22.87
N LEU A 168 32.14 -0.60 22.02
CA LEU A 168 31.44 -1.45 21.07
C LEU A 168 30.63 -2.54 21.76
N GLY A 169 31.08 -3.03 22.92
CA GLY A 169 30.40 -4.07 23.69
C GLY A 169 29.08 -3.56 24.26
N GLU A 170 29.11 -2.45 25.00
CA GLU A 170 27.89 -1.81 25.54
C GLU A 170 26.95 -1.37 24.40
N TRP A 171 27.52 -0.83 23.33
CA TRP A 171 26.75 -0.39 22.17
C TRP A 171 26.05 -1.56 21.49
N PHE A 172 26.74 -2.67 21.27
CA PHE A 172 26.17 -3.85 20.61
C PHE A 172 25.07 -4.46 21.47
N ILE A 173 25.24 -4.53 22.78
CA ILE A 173 24.21 -5.00 23.69
C ILE A 173 22.95 -4.13 23.60
N SER A 174 23.11 -2.81 23.77
CA SER A 174 21.99 -1.87 23.87
C SER A 174 21.25 -1.64 22.53
N ASN A 175 21.98 -1.69 21.41
CA ASN A 175 21.46 -1.30 20.09
C ASN A 175 21.21 -2.49 19.15
N VAL A 176 21.84 -3.64 19.40
CA VAL A 176 21.70 -4.85 18.57
C VAL A 176 21.06 -5.98 19.37
N LYS A 177 21.72 -6.44 20.44
CA LYS A 177 21.31 -7.65 21.19
C LYS A 177 19.93 -7.50 21.83
N GLU A 178 19.74 -6.53 22.72
CA GLU A 178 18.46 -6.36 23.43
C GLU A 178 17.29 -6.03 22.48
N PRO A 179 17.42 -5.11 21.50
CA PRO A 179 16.30 -4.80 20.61
C PRO A 179 15.91 -5.95 19.69
N ILE A 180 16.87 -6.78 19.25
CA ILE A 180 16.57 -7.96 18.42
C ILE A 180 15.88 -9.03 19.27
N LEU A 181 16.45 -9.38 20.43
CA LEU A 181 15.86 -10.38 21.30
C LEU A 181 14.45 -10.00 21.74
N LYS A 182 14.23 -8.71 22.06
CA LYS A 182 12.89 -8.20 22.39
C LYS A 182 11.91 -8.33 21.22
N GLN A 183 12.32 -7.99 19.99
CA GLN A 183 11.47 -8.15 18.81
C GLN A 183 11.16 -9.62 18.51
N MET A 184 12.12 -10.52 18.77
CA MET A 184 11.92 -11.96 18.65
C MET A 184 10.91 -12.46 19.69
N GLU A 185 11.06 -12.04 20.95
CA GLU A 185 10.16 -12.40 22.05
C GLU A 185 8.75 -11.86 21.80
N GLU A 186 8.60 -10.58 21.42
CA GLU A 186 7.31 -10.00 21.01
C GLU A 186 6.70 -10.80 19.85
N PHE A 187 7.49 -11.22 18.87
CA PHE A 187 7.00 -12.05 17.77
C PHE A 187 6.55 -13.45 18.22
N GLU A 188 7.28 -14.09 19.12
CA GLU A 188 6.93 -15.41 19.68
C GLU A 188 5.70 -15.34 20.62
N GLU A 189 5.53 -14.23 21.36
CA GLU A 189 4.39 -14.00 22.26
C GLU A 189 3.13 -13.47 21.56
N GLU A 190 3.28 -12.73 20.45
CA GLU A 190 2.17 -12.21 19.64
C GLU A 190 1.74 -13.16 18.53
N GLY A 191 2.66 -14.00 18.04
CA GLY A 191 2.41 -15.04 17.05
C GLY A 191 1.81 -16.28 17.71
N SER A 192 0.70 -16.77 17.18
CA SER A 192 0.02 -17.98 17.64
C SER A 192 0.86 -19.28 17.43
N GLY A 193 1.91 -19.49 18.24
CA GLY A 193 2.67 -20.76 18.32
C GLY A 193 3.96 -20.86 17.50
N TRP A 194 4.53 -19.74 17.03
CA TRP A 194 5.80 -19.75 16.30
C TRP A 194 6.99 -19.85 17.27
N ALA A 195 7.94 -20.71 16.93
CA ALA A 195 9.19 -20.93 17.66
C ALA A 195 10.37 -20.78 16.69
N LEU A 196 11.48 -20.19 17.16
CA LEU A 196 12.71 -20.11 16.38
C LEU A 196 13.18 -21.51 15.93
N SER A 197 13.40 -21.68 14.62
CA SER A 197 13.90 -22.93 14.04
C SER A 197 15.39 -22.87 13.73
N LYS A 198 15.80 -21.81 13.02
CA LYS A 198 17.18 -21.60 12.58
C LYS A 198 17.48 -20.12 12.49
N ILE A 199 18.68 -19.72 12.92
CA ILE A 199 19.21 -18.38 12.64
C ILE A 199 19.97 -18.46 11.32
N LEU A 200 19.66 -17.56 10.38
CA LEU A 200 20.24 -17.58 9.04
C LEU A 200 21.55 -16.78 9.03
N HIS A 201 21.48 -15.49 9.36
CA HIS A 201 22.63 -14.59 9.37
C HIS A 201 22.29 -13.26 10.06
N LEU A 202 23.33 -12.47 10.36
CA LEU A 202 23.24 -11.10 10.84
C LEU A 202 23.80 -10.15 9.78
N LEU A 203 22.94 -9.40 9.09
CA LEU A 203 23.35 -8.37 8.14
C LEU A 203 23.77 -7.10 8.90
N VAL A 204 24.99 -6.64 8.69
CA VAL A 204 25.57 -5.44 9.30
C VAL A 204 25.77 -4.38 8.21
N ASN A 205 24.99 -3.31 8.30
CA ASN A 205 25.06 -2.18 7.38
C ASN A 205 25.89 -1.07 8.02
N ILE A 206 26.99 -0.70 7.36
CA ILE A 206 27.92 0.35 7.75
C ILE A 206 27.79 1.49 6.74
N ASN A 207 27.73 2.72 7.22
CA ASN A 207 27.62 3.91 6.38
C ASN A 207 28.60 4.96 6.92
N LYS A 208 29.50 5.49 6.10
CA LYS A 208 30.32 6.66 6.44
C LYS A 208 29.38 7.76 6.88
N TYR A 209 29.66 8.31 8.06
CA TYR A 209 28.85 9.35 8.65
C TYR A 209 29.75 10.51 9.00
N ASN A 210 29.57 11.61 8.29
CA ASN A 210 30.17 12.88 8.68
C ASN A 210 29.16 13.59 9.57
N PRO A 211 29.39 13.67 10.90
CA PRO A 211 28.47 14.36 11.76
C PRO A 211 28.47 15.83 11.40
N SER A 212 27.29 16.38 11.17
CA SER A 212 27.03 17.78 11.42
C SER A 212 27.63 18.16 12.76
N ARG A 213 28.55 19.13 12.82
CA ARG A 213 29.10 19.54 14.12
C ARG A 213 27.98 20.23 14.85
N VAL A 214 27.54 19.63 15.94
CA VAL A 214 26.55 20.22 16.82
C VAL A 214 27.31 20.66 18.04
N GLY A 215 27.29 21.95 18.36
CA GLY A 215 28.00 22.38 19.55
C GLY A 215 28.12 23.85 19.71
N SER A 216 28.95 24.48 18.88
CA SER A 216 29.18 25.92 19.00
C SER A 216 27.91 26.73 18.70
N TYR A 217 27.85 27.90 19.31
CA TYR A 217 26.78 28.88 19.10
C TYR A 217 26.55 29.17 17.61
N ILE A 218 25.33 28.93 17.14
CA ILE A 218 24.84 29.41 15.84
C ILE A 218 23.88 30.57 16.12
N PRO A 219 24.06 31.75 15.50
CA PRO A 219 23.13 32.85 15.67
C PRO A 219 21.75 32.50 15.10
N LEU A 220 20.68 32.95 15.77
CA LEU A 220 19.34 32.80 15.22
C LEU A 220 19.21 33.63 13.93
N PRO A 221 18.56 33.10 12.87
CA PRO A 221 18.17 33.93 11.74
C PRO A 221 17.33 35.11 12.21
N LYS A 222 17.55 36.29 11.62
CA LYS A 222 16.91 37.54 12.04
C LYS A 222 15.38 37.42 12.15
N VAL A 223 14.76 36.75 11.18
CA VAL A 223 13.32 36.45 11.14
C VAL A 223 12.82 35.69 12.38
N ILE A 224 13.66 34.85 12.98
CA ILE A 224 13.33 34.10 14.20
C ILE A 224 13.72 34.87 15.47
N ASP A 225 14.88 35.55 15.47
CA ASP A 225 15.31 36.35 16.63
C ASP A 225 14.35 37.51 16.93
N ASP A 226 13.84 38.17 15.89
CA ASP A 226 12.86 39.27 16.00
C ASP A 226 11.57 38.82 16.68
N LYS A 227 11.21 37.53 16.57
CA LYS A 227 10.03 36.98 17.26
C LYS A 227 10.22 36.90 18.76
N LYS A 228 11.43 37.00 19.32
CA LYS A 228 11.70 36.89 20.78
C LYS A 228 10.93 35.73 21.44
N ALA A 229 10.92 34.59 20.75
CA ALA A 229 10.20 33.38 21.13
C ALA A 229 11.14 32.25 21.59
N CYS A 230 12.43 32.41 21.29
CA CYS A 230 13.49 31.46 21.56
C CYS A 230 14.51 32.06 22.53
N VAL A 231 15.14 31.20 23.33
CA VAL A 231 16.31 31.53 24.15
C VAL A 231 17.47 30.71 23.62
N ASN A 232 18.36 31.38 22.89
CA ASN A 232 19.58 30.80 22.35
C ASN A 232 20.73 31.06 23.34
N VAL A 233 21.20 30.01 24.00
CA VAL A 233 22.29 30.11 24.98
C VAL A 233 23.62 30.12 24.24
N LYS A 234 24.43 31.16 24.46
CA LYS A 234 25.75 31.33 23.85
C LYS A 234 26.75 30.39 24.51
N ASN A 235 26.92 29.22 23.90
CA ASN A 235 27.92 28.24 24.31
C ASN A 235 29.02 28.08 23.24
N PHE A 236 30.23 27.81 23.69
CA PHE A 236 31.40 27.53 22.83
C PHE A 236 31.87 26.07 22.98
N ASP A 237 31.06 25.25 23.63
CA ASP A 237 31.24 23.82 23.87
C ASP A 237 30.27 22.98 23.02
N ASN A 238 30.26 21.64 23.16
CA ASN A 238 29.33 20.77 22.44
C ASN A 238 28.01 20.49 23.19
N PHE A 239 27.67 21.29 24.21
CA PHE A 239 26.58 21.01 25.15
C PHE A 239 25.30 21.83 24.89
N CYS A 240 25.09 22.35 23.68
CA CYS A 240 23.94 23.22 23.38
C CYS A 240 22.57 22.62 23.78
N PHE A 241 22.34 21.31 23.63
CA PHE A 241 21.12 20.66 24.12
C PHE A 241 20.97 20.74 25.64
N LYS A 242 22.04 20.43 26.39
CA LYS A 242 22.07 20.51 27.85
C LYS A 242 21.74 21.93 28.29
N TRP A 243 22.39 22.93 27.70
CA TRP A 243 22.14 24.33 27.99
C TRP A 243 20.71 24.75 27.64
N ALA A 244 20.15 24.26 26.53
CA ALA A 244 18.77 24.54 26.16
C ALA A 244 17.75 23.91 27.13
N ILE A 245 17.97 22.66 27.57
CA ILE A 245 17.11 22.01 28.60
C ILE A 245 17.23 22.75 29.94
N LEU A 246 18.44 23.06 30.40
CA LEU A 246 18.64 23.78 31.66
C LEU A 246 18.01 25.18 31.60
N ALA A 247 18.10 25.86 30.44
CA ALA A 247 17.40 27.11 30.22
C ALA A 247 15.87 26.91 30.33
N ALA A 248 15.32 25.83 29.76
CA ALA A 248 13.90 25.55 29.85
C ALA A 248 13.39 25.32 31.28
N LEU A 249 14.16 24.60 32.09
CA LEU A 249 13.76 24.23 33.45
C LEU A 249 14.05 25.31 34.50
N TYR A 250 15.16 26.06 34.35
CA TYR A 250 15.71 26.89 35.43
C TYR A 250 15.82 28.39 35.13
N SER A 251 15.46 28.86 33.93
CA SER A 251 15.65 30.29 33.55
C SER A 251 14.74 31.28 34.29
N GLY A 252 13.53 30.90 34.70
CA GLY A 252 12.59 31.75 35.45
C GLY A 252 12.44 33.18 34.89
N LYS A 253 12.39 34.19 35.77
CA LYS A 253 12.38 35.64 35.42
C LYS A 253 13.80 36.28 35.37
N ARG A 254 14.87 35.48 35.25
CA ARG A 254 16.25 36.00 35.30
C ARG A 254 16.58 36.92 34.10
N LYS A 255 17.45 37.91 34.33
CA LYS A 255 18.07 38.73 33.28
C LYS A 255 19.23 37.96 32.63
N ASN A 256 19.54 38.21 31.36
CA ASN A 256 20.63 37.56 30.58
C ASN A 256 20.50 36.03 30.46
N LYS A 257 19.35 35.56 29.97
CA LYS A 257 19.02 34.13 29.82
C LYS A 257 19.88 33.40 28.78
N ASP A 258 20.64 34.13 27.98
CA ASP A 258 21.53 33.65 26.92
C ASP A 258 22.92 33.26 27.42
N ARG A 259 23.25 33.44 28.72
CA ARG A 259 24.57 33.16 29.29
C ARG A 259 24.65 31.80 29.99
N VAL A 260 25.69 31.02 29.70
CA VAL A 260 25.92 29.68 30.28
C VAL A 260 26.11 29.74 31.80
N GLU A 261 26.77 30.77 32.34
CA GLU A 261 27.07 30.90 33.78
C GLU A 261 25.82 30.87 34.66
N GLN A 262 24.66 31.25 34.11
CA GLN A 262 23.38 31.23 34.83
C GLN A 262 22.90 29.80 35.15
N TYR A 263 23.37 28.81 34.40
CA TYR A 263 22.88 27.43 34.44
C TYR A 263 23.88 26.43 35.00
N LYS A 264 25.18 26.79 35.10
CA LYS A 264 26.25 25.92 35.64
C LYS A 264 25.92 25.30 37.01
N LYS A 265 25.21 26.03 37.88
CA LYS A 265 24.84 25.52 39.21
C LYS A 265 23.80 24.38 39.19
N PHE A 266 23.07 24.21 38.09
CA PHE A 266 22.05 23.17 37.89
C PHE A 266 22.57 22.00 37.05
N GLU A 267 23.86 22.03 36.69
CA GLU A 267 24.49 21.10 35.78
C GLU A 267 24.36 19.64 36.20
N ASN A 268 24.37 19.38 37.52
CA ASN A 268 24.29 18.05 38.12
C ASN A 268 22.86 17.63 38.49
N GLU A 269 21.83 18.44 38.21
CA GLU A 269 20.42 18.10 38.53
C GLU A 269 19.78 17.16 37.51
N LEU A 270 20.39 16.99 36.33
CA LEU A 270 19.91 16.12 35.27
C LEU A 270 20.88 14.97 35.04
N ASN A 271 20.33 13.77 34.86
CA ASN A 271 21.10 12.59 34.56
C ASN A 271 21.35 12.47 33.05
N PHE A 272 22.63 12.57 32.66
CA PHE A 272 23.11 12.34 31.30
C PHE A 272 23.99 11.09 31.19
N SER A 273 23.96 10.19 32.18
CA SER A 273 24.78 8.97 32.19
C SER A 273 24.52 8.11 30.94
N GLY A 274 25.57 7.79 30.19
CA GLY A 274 25.47 7.02 28.96
C GLY A 274 24.86 7.80 27.78
N ILE A 275 24.92 9.13 27.80
CA ILE A 275 24.61 9.99 26.65
C ILE A 275 25.88 10.74 26.24
N GLU A 276 26.33 10.54 25.00
CA GLU A 276 27.47 11.26 24.43
C GLU A 276 27.04 12.62 23.89
N PHE A 277 27.89 13.64 24.09
CA PHE A 277 27.68 14.96 23.51
C PHE A 277 28.54 15.16 22.25
N PRO A 278 28.00 15.82 21.21
CA PRO A 278 26.71 16.51 21.19
C PRO A 278 25.47 15.60 21.12
N MET A 279 24.41 16.02 21.80
CA MET A 279 23.14 15.28 21.92
C MET A 279 22.53 15.00 20.54
N LYS A 280 22.04 13.77 20.33
CA LYS A 280 21.40 13.33 19.09
C LYS A 280 19.91 13.15 19.31
N LEU A 281 19.11 13.33 18.25
CA LEU A 281 17.64 13.20 18.33
C LEU A 281 17.16 11.82 18.81
N LYS A 282 17.92 10.78 18.51
CA LYS A 282 17.62 9.40 18.89
C LYS A 282 17.89 9.09 20.37
N ASP A 283 18.77 9.86 21.02
CA ASP A 283 19.11 9.70 22.44
C ASP A 283 18.12 10.46 23.34
N VAL A 284 17.27 11.29 22.74
CA VAL A 284 16.24 12.05 23.45
C VAL A 284 15.30 11.13 24.24
N PRO A 285 14.73 10.03 23.71
CA PRO A 285 13.94 9.07 24.50
C PRO A 285 14.67 8.48 25.71
N LYS A 286 15.99 8.21 25.58
CA LYS A 286 16.79 7.71 26.70
C LYS A 286 16.89 8.78 27.79
N PHE A 287 17.19 10.02 27.40
CA PHE A 287 17.17 11.18 28.28
C PHE A 287 15.80 11.37 28.96
N GLU A 288 14.70 11.27 28.20
CA GLU A 288 13.33 11.39 28.69
C GLU A 288 13.03 10.37 29.79
N LYS A 289 13.38 9.09 29.54
CA LYS A 289 13.16 7.98 30.46
C LYS A 289 13.97 8.14 31.75
N MET A 290 15.23 8.57 31.66
CA MET A 290 16.13 8.73 32.80
C MET A 290 15.72 9.89 33.72
N ASN A 291 15.18 10.97 33.16
CA ASN A 291 14.91 12.20 33.90
C ASN A 291 13.41 12.41 34.20
N LYS A 292 12.53 11.55 33.68
CA LYS A 292 11.07 11.74 33.71
C LYS A 292 10.65 13.11 33.16
N ILE A 293 11.31 13.52 32.07
CA ILE A 293 11.05 14.74 31.31
C ILE A 293 10.59 14.32 29.93
N SER A 294 9.71 15.08 29.30
CA SER A 294 9.37 14.89 27.88
C SER A 294 9.93 16.04 27.04
N VAL A 295 10.43 15.73 25.85
CA VAL A 295 11.10 16.68 24.97
C VAL A 295 10.53 16.55 23.55
N ASN A 296 10.10 17.67 22.97
CA ASN A 296 9.84 17.76 21.54
C ASN A 296 10.95 18.57 20.88
N VAL A 297 11.43 18.10 19.73
CA VAL A 297 12.39 18.83 18.91
C VAL A 297 11.76 19.18 17.56
N TYR A 298 11.88 20.45 17.20
CA TYR A 298 11.48 21.00 15.92
C TYR A 298 12.71 21.42 15.13
N ILE A 299 12.69 21.30 13.81
CA ILE A 299 13.75 21.78 12.92
C ILE A 299 13.27 23.05 12.19
N LEU A 300 14.16 24.02 12.03
CA LEU A 300 13.92 25.17 11.16
C LEU A 300 14.33 24.84 9.72
N LYS A 301 13.36 24.86 8.80
CA LYS A 301 13.56 24.69 7.36
C LYS A 301 14.02 26.01 6.71
N GLN A 302 14.44 25.91 5.46
CA GLN A 302 15.00 27.02 4.70
C GLN A 302 14.00 28.17 4.47
N ASN A 303 12.73 27.86 4.20
CA ASN A 303 11.63 28.84 4.16
C ASN A 303 11.26 29.42 5.55
N PHE A 304 12.09 29.19 6.57
CA PHE A 304 11.85 29.50 7.98
C PHE A 304 10.58 28.86 8.55
N ASP A 305 10.07 27.80 7.91
CA ASP A 305 9.04 26.97 8.51
C ASP A 305 9.62 26.06 9.57
N ILE A 306 8.76 25.73 10.52
CA ILE A 306 9.10 24.89 11.65
C ILE A 306 8.37 23.58 11.47
N GLU A 307 9.10 22.48 11.60
CA GLU A 307 8.56 21.13 11.48
C GLU A 307 9.02 20.24 12.65
N PRO A 308 8.16 19.36 13.17
CA PRO A 308 8.57 18.42 14.21
C PRO A 308 9.50 17.36 13.60
N ILE A 309 10.61 17.11 14.28
CA ILE A 309 11.56 16.04 13.91
C ILE A 309 11.67 14.97 15.00
N HIS A 310 11.35 15.34 16.24
CA HIS A 310 11.20 14.41 17.35
C HIS A 310 9.97 14.80 18.17
N LEU A 311 9.06 13.85 18.35
CA LEU A 311 7.88 14.01 19.19
C LEU A 311 7.88 12.93 20.26
N THR A 312 7.74 13.36 21.50
CA THR A 312 7.62 12.46 22.65
C THR A 312 6.43 11.51 22.51
N ALA A 313 6.59 10.26 22.93
CA ALA A 313 5.51 9.28 22.95
C ALA A 313 4.51 9.58 24.07
N SER A 314 5.01 10.02 25.24
CA SER A 314 4.20 10.30 26.42
C SER A 314 4.62 11.60 27.08
N LYS A 315 3.74 12.60 27.03
CA LYS A 315 3.96 13.94 27.58
C LYS A 315 3.99 13.86 29.10
N GLN A 316 5.14 14.19 29.69
CA GLN A 316 5.36 14.23 31.14
C GLN A 316 4.96 15.61 31.70
N GLU A 317 4.84 15.71 33.03
CA GLU A 317 4.57 16.98 33.73
C GLU A 317 5.61 18.05 33.37
N LYS A 318 6.88 17.67 33.35
CA LYS A 318 7.98 18.50 32.82
C LYS A 318 8.10 18.27 31.31
N HIS A 319 7.63 19.23 30.51
CA HIS A 319 7.71 19.18 29.04
C HIS A 319 8.56 20.32 28.47
N VAL A 320 9.55 19.98 27.65
CA VAL A 320 10.48 20.94 27.03
C VAL A 320 10.34 20.92 25.50
N ARG A 321 10.43 22.10 24.89
CA ARG A 321 10.39 22.29 23.44
C ARG A 321 11.70 22.88 22.96
N LEU A 322 12.35 22.23 22.01
CA LEU A 322 13.62 22.66 21.44
C LEU A 322 13.48 22.94 19.95
N LEU A 323 14.16 23.97 19.47
CA LEU A 323 14.33 24.30 18.06
C LEU A 323 15.76 23.95 17.65
N MET A 324 15.90 23.15 16.61
CA MET A 324 17.16 22.82 15.97
C MET A 324 17.35 23.76 14.78
N ILE A 325 18.32 24.65 14.90
CA ILE A 325 18.70 25.61 13.85
C ILE A 325 19.93 25.12 13.10
N GLN A 326 20.16 25.71 11.92
CA GLN A 326 21.22 25.35 11.00
C GLN A 326 22.13 26.57 10.80
N ASP A 327 23.43 26.34 10.62
CA ASP A 327 24.36 27.41 10.27
C ASP A 327 24.11 27.96 8.86
N ARG A 328 23.57 27.13 7.96
CA ARG A 328 23.16 27.46 6.60
C ARG A 328 21.79 26.87 6.24
N TYR A 329 21.10 27.55 5.33
CA TYR A 329 19.76 27.22 4.88
C TYR A 329 19.74 27.24 3.35
N ASP A 330 20.21 26.15 2.73
CA ASP A 330 20.26 26.02 1.27
C ASP A 330 18.91 25.54 0.73
N ASP A 331 18.58 25.82 -0.54
CA ASP A 331 17.26 25.54 -1.15
C ASP A 331 17.01 24.11 -1.65
N GLU A 332 16.37 23.23 -0.85
CA GLU A 332 16.29 21.77 -1.13
C GLU A 332 15.64 21.47 -2.51
N ASP A 333 14.85 22.41 -3.04
CA ASP A 333 14.08 22.28 -4.28
C ASP A 333 14.64 23.09 -5.47
N CYS A 334 15.61 24.00 -5.26
CA CYS A 334 16.31 24.65 -6.37
C CYS A 334 17.41 23.76 -6.94
N PRO A 335 17.37 23.44 -8.25
CA PRO A 335 18.50 22.87 -8.95
C PRO A 335 19.59 23.95 -9.06
N GLY A 336 20.53 23.97 -8.12
CA GLY A 336 21.81 24.67 -8.27
C GLY A 336 22.83 23.73 -8.91
N ASP A 337 23.88 24.31 -9.51
CA ASP A 337 24.96 23.58 -10.17
C ASP A 337 25.56 22.48 -9.26
N ASP A 338 25.74 21.29 -9.81
CA ASP A 338 26.22 20.09 -9.11
C ASP A 338 27.73 20.15 -8.75
N ASP A 339 28.41 21.27 -9.06
CA ASP A 339 29.86 21.44 -8.96
C ASP A 339 30.36 22.01 -7.61
N ASP A 340 29.48 22.43 -6.69
CA ASP A 340 29.91 22.97 -5.39
C ASP A 340 30.26 21.86 -4.37
N GLU A 341 31.44 21.97 -3.74
CA GLU A 341 31.89 21.08 -2.67
C GLU A 341 30.86 21.05 -1.52
N TYR A 342 30.33 19.86 -1.18
CA TYR A 342 29.36 19.72 -0.10
C TYR A 342 30.02 20.03 1.26
N ILE A 343 29.65 21.16 1.85
CA ILE A 343 30.10 21.52 3.19
C ILE A 343 29.02 21.09 4.20
N PRO A 344 29.31 20.21 5.18
CA PRO A 344 28.32 19.73 6.15
C PRO A 344 27.62 20.86 6.90
N ILE A 345 26.29 20.75 7.03
CA ILE A 345 25.47 21.68 7.82
C ILE A 345 25.69 21.41 9.31
N ASN A 346 25.90 22.46 10.09
CA ASN A 346 26.01 22.38 11.55
C ASN A 346 24.65 22.68 12.20
N TYR A 347 24.29 21.92 13.23
CA TYR A 347 23.04 22.13 13.97
C TYR A 347 23.27 22.70 15.36
N HIS A 348 22.30 23.42 15.89
CA HIS A 348 22.36 23.93 17.26
C HIS A 348 20.97 23.90 17.92
N TYR A 349 20.92 23.50 19.19
CA TYR A 349 19.68 23.40 19.96
C TYR A 349 19.38 24.70 20.70
N VAL A 350 18.18 25.21 20.47
CA VAL A 350 17.67 26.45 21.07
C VAL A 350 16.42 26.13 21.87
N TRP A 351 16.26 26.73 23.04
CA TRP A 351 15.02 26.55 23.80
C TRP A 351 13.88 27.39 23.21
N ILE A 352 12.75 26.75 22.91
CA ILE A 352 11.51 27.43 22.54
C ILE A 352 10.76 27.85 23.82
N SER A 353 10.98 29.09 24.25
CA SER A 353 10.30 29.65 25.42
C SER A 353 8.83 29.97 25.17
N ASN A 354 8.43 30.22 23.91
CA ASN A 354 7.06 30.49 23.53
C ASN A 354 6.76 29.98 22.12
N LEU A 355 6.25 28.75 22.02
CA LEU A 355 5.92 28.12 20.73
C LEU A 355 4.89 28.95 19.95
N SER A 356 3.85 29.45 20.63
CA SER A 356 2.82 30.28 20.00
C SER A 356 3.44 31.48 19.30
N ARG A 357 4.28 32.27 19.97
CA ARG A 357 4.95 33.43 19.36
C ARG A 357 5.87 33.05 18.20
N LEU A 358 6.52 31.89 18.28
CA LEU A 358 7.45 31.40 17.26
C LEU A 358 6.74 31.08 15.93
N VAL A 359 5.59 30.41 15.99
CA VAL A 359 4.84 29.96 14.79
C VAL A 359 3.67 30.87 14.42
N SER A 360 3.24 31.80 15.29
CA SER A 360 2.04 32.63 15.07
C SER A 360 2.03 33.39 13.75
N SER A 361 3.20 33.87 13.31
CA SER A 361 3.37 34.60 12.05
C SER A 361 3.14 33.72 10.81
N GLN A 362 3.18 32.39 10.96
CA GLN A 362 2.89 31.44 9.88
C GLN A 362 1.38 31.28 9.64
N PHE A 363 0.52 31.77 10.56
CA PHE A 363 -0.93 31.53 10.50
C PHE A 363 -1.77 32.79 10.33
N SER A 364 -1.46 33.90 11.01
CA SER A 364 -2.19 35.17 10.81
C SER A 364 -1.48 36.38 11.42
N ASN A 365 -1.79 37.56 10.88
CA ASN A 365 -1.34 38.88 11.38
C ASN A 365 -2.15 39.40 12.58
N HIS A 366 -3.09 38.61 13.13
CA HIS A 366 -3.94 39.04 14.24
C HIS A 366 -3.29 38.77 15.60
N ASN A 367 -3.37 39.75 16.52
CA ASN A 367 -2.73 39.77 17.84
C ASN A 367 -3.41 38.90 18.94
N GLY A 368 -4.31 37.99 18.59
CA GLY A 368 -4.98 37.11 19.57
C GLY A 368 -4.05 36.04 20.16
N LYS A 369 -4.28 35.63 21.42
CA LYS A 369 -3.54 34.52 22.04
C LYS A 369 -3.90 33.20 21.33
N LYS A 370 -2.92 32.58 20.67
CA LYS A 370 -3.06 31.31 19.94
C LYS A 370 -2.51 30.15 20.79
N PHE A 371 -3.26 29.05 20.89
CA PHE A 371 -2.81 27.80 21.53
C PHE A 371 -2.38 26.83 20.43
N ILE A 372 -1.15 26.32 20.46
CA ILE A 372 -0.60 25.50 19.37
C ILE A 372 -0.51 24.04 19.80
N CYS A 373 -0.97 23.12 18.95
CA CYS A 373 -0.74 21.68 19.14
C CYS A 373 0.73 21.32 18.90
N ASP A 374 1.34 20.62 19.85
CA ASP A 374 2.75 20.28 19.81
C ASP A 374 3.10 19.30 18.66
N ARG A 375 2.13 18.53 18.15
CA ARG A 375 2.34 17.52 17.09
C ARG A 375 2.03 18.06 15.69
N CYS A 376 0.79 18.47 15.44
CA CYS A 376 0.36 18.90 14.10
C CYS A 376 0.67 20.38 13.82
N LEU A 377 1.12 21.14 14.82
CA LEU A 377 1.43 22.57 14.77
C LEU A 377 0.25 23.49 14.40
N HIS A 378 -0.99 23.01 14.43
CA HIS A 378 -2.17 23.87 14.24
C HIS A 378 -2.48 24.73 15.46
N TYR A 379 -3.11 25.88 15.22
CA TYR A 379 -3.53 26.80 16.27
C TYR A 379 -5.01 26.65 16.64
N PHE A 380 -5.31 26.92 17.90
CA PHE A 380 -6.63 26.90 18.50
C PHE A 380 -6.83 28.21 19.29
N HIS A 381 -8.09 28.64 19.40
CA HIS A 381 -8.45 29.88 20.10
C HIS A 381 -8.62 29.70 21.61
N SER A 382 -8.75 28.46 22.10
CA SER A 382 -8.88 28.14 23.53
C SER A 382 -8.04 26.91 23.90
N SER A 383 -7.69 26.82 25.19
CA SER A 383 -6.97 25.66 25.74
C SER A 383 -7.82 24.40 25.67
N ASP A 384 -9.13 24.49 25.92
CA ASP A 384 -10.01 23.32 25.95
C ASP A 384 -10.15 22.66 24.57
N LYS A 385 -10.21 23.46 23.51
CA LYS A 385 -10.21 22.95 22.13
C LYS A 385 -8.91 22.21 21.80
N LEU A 386 -7.78 22.76 22.24
CA LEU A 386 -6.48 22.10 22.06
C LEU A 386 -6.45 20.75 22.80
N THR A 387 -6.92 20.67 24.05
CA THR A 387 -6.95 19.41 24.81
C THR A 387 -7.82 18.36 24.11
N SER A 388 -9.01 18.75 23.62
CA SER A 388 -9.88 17.85 22.86
C SER A 388 -9.22 17.38 21.56
N HIS A 389 -8.49 18.25 20.88
CA HIS A 389 -7.73 17.91 19.67
C HIS A 389 -6.57 16.95 19.95
N GLU A 390 -5.85 17.12 21.06
CA GLU A 390 -4.69 16.28 21.41
C GLU A 390 -5.06 14.80 21.59
N GLU A 391 -6.29 14.50 22.05
CA GLU A 391 -6.82 13.12 22.14
C GLU A 391 -6.79 12.42 20.76
N ASP A 392 -7.44 13.02 19.75
CA ASP A 392 -7.51 12.45 18.41
C ASP A 392 -6.15 12.56 17.69
N CYS A 393 -5.47 13.70 17.79
CA CYS A 393 -4.21 13.98 17.09
C CYS A 393 -3.06 13.06 17.51
N SER A 394 -2.96 12.72 18.80
CA SER A 394 -1.89 11.84 19.30
C SER A 394 -1.97 10.41 18.76
N SER A 395 -3.18 9.96 18.40
CA SER A 395 -3.42 8.63 17.86
C SER A 395 -3.15 8.51 16.35
N ILE A 396 -3.28 9.62 15.61
CA ILE A 396 -3.23 9.63 14.14
C ILE A 396 -1.97 10.31 13.59
N ASN A 397 -1.61 11.49 14.12
CA ASN A 397 -0.59 12.34 13.52
C ASN A 397 0.78 12.16 14.17
N LYS A 398 1.80 11.94 13.32
CA LYS A 398 3.21 11.79 13.72
C LYS A 398 4.12 12.92 13.22
N CYS A 399 3.57 13.86 12.47
CA CYS A 399 4.30 14.94 11.82
C CYS A 399 3.41 16.19 11.66
N LYS A 400 3.97 17.29 11.16
CA LYS A 400 3.21 18.51 10.85
C LYS A 400 2.16 18.20 9.79
N VAL A 401 0.93 18.65 10.02
CA VAL A 401 -0.14 18.56 9.02
C VAL A 401 -0.24 19.90 8.32
N LEU A 402 -0.29 19.90 6.99
CA LEU A 402 -0.54 21.09 6.17
C LEU A 402 -1.92 20.95 5.53
N LEU A 403 -2.80 21.89 5.85
CA LEU A 403 -4.13 22.01 5.26
C LEU A 403 -4.18 23.17 4.27
N PRO A 404 -5.08 23.11 3.27
CA PRO A 404 -5.41 24.28 2.46
C PRO A 404 -5.87 25.45 3.31
N ASN A 405 -5.62 26.66 2.83
CA ASN A 405 -6.15 27.89 3.41
C ASN A 405 -7.39 28.35 2.63
N LYS A 406 -8.08 29.39 3.11
CA LYS A 406 -9.31 29.91 2.47
C LYS A 406 -9.12 30.43 1.04
N ASN A 407 -7.89 30.67 0.60
CA ASN A 407 -7.60 31.15 -0.76
C ASN A 407 -7.36 30.00 -1.75
N ASN A 408 -7.04 28.78 -1.26
CA ASN A 408 -6.73 27.62 -2.09
C ASN A 408 -7.44 26.33 -1.65
N ASN A 409 -8.52 26.44 -0.88
CA ASN A 409 -9.33 25.29 -0.45
C ASN A 409 -10.33 24.82 -1.51
N LYS A 410 -10.35 25.41 -2.70
CA LYS A 410 -11.24 25.01 -3.79
C LYS A 410 -10.49 24.08 -4.74
N LEU A 411 -10.97 22.84 -4.85
CA LEU A 411 -10.48 21.87 -5.81
C LEU A 411 -11.36 21.91 -7.07
N THR A 412 -10.76 22.33 -8.19
CA THR A 412 -11.38 22.39 -9.52
C THR A 412 -10.43 21.79 -10.56
N PHE A 413 -10.92 21.51 -11.76
CA PHE A 413 -10.04 21.16 -12.88
C PHE A 413 -9.17 22.36 -13.27
N ILE A 414 -7.85 22.17 -13.28
CA ILE A 414 -6.87 23.20 -13.69
C ILE A 414 -5.92 22.72 -14.80
N ASN A 415 -5.88 21.41 -15.07
CA ASN A 415 -4.87 20.78 -15.91
C ASN A 415 -5.24 20.78 -17.39
N TYR A 416 -5.62 21.93 -17.93
CA TYR A 416 -6.08 22.04 -19.31
C TYR A 416 -5.03 21.61 -20.34
N SER A 417 -3.73 21.78 -20.06
CA SER A 417 -2.65 21.34 -20.97
C SER A 417 -2.67 19.83 -21.26
N LYS A 418 -3.27 19.01 -20.39
CA LYS A 418 -3.38 17.55 -20.58
C LYS A 418 -4.44 17.15 -21.62
N LYS A 419 -5.13 18.13 -22.20
CA LYS A 419 -5.99 17.93 -23.36
C LYS A 419 -5.17 17.76 -24.64
N GLU A 420 -3.97 18.32 -24.70
CA GLU A 420 -3.08 18.11 -25.85
C GLU A 420 -2.56 16.69 -25.88
N TRP A 421 -2.31 16.20 -27.09
CA TRP A 421 -1.58 14.96 -27.29
C TRP A 421 -0.13 15.14 -26.85
N VAL A 422 0.40 14.17 -26.09
CA VAL A 422 1.84 14.11 -25.85
C VAL A 422 2.56 13.91 -27.19
N PRO A 423 3.54 14.76 -27.57
CA PRO A 423 4.13 14.75 -28.91
C PRO A 423 4.90 13.47 -29.25
N PHE A 424 5.69 12.97 -28.30
CA PHE A 424 6.53 11.78 -28.45
C PHE A 424 6.25 10.80 -27.32
N VAL A 425 6.12 9.51 -27.66
CA VAL A 425 5.91 8.42 -26.70
C VAL A 425 6.78 7.23 -27.07
N ILE A 426 7.46 6.63 -26.11
CA ILE A 426 8.26 5.41 -26.30
C ILE A 426 7.49 4.23 -25.73
N TYR A 427 7.45 3.13 -26.47
CA TYR A 427 6.96 1.82 -26.03
C TYR A 427 8.12 0.85 -26.02
N ALA A 428 8.28 0.05 -24.97
CA ALA A 428 9.42 -0.85 -24.88
C ALA A 428 9.10 -2.13 -24.10
N ASP A 429 9.93 -3.15 -24.32
CA ASP A 429 9.86 -4.45 -23.64
C ASP A 429 11.25 -5.13 -23.61
N PHE A 430 11.44 -6.08 -22.69
CA PHE A 430 12.69 -6.83 -22.49
C PHE A 430 12.44 -8.33 -22.43
N GLU A 431 13.34 -9.12 -23.02
CA GLU A 431 13.35 -10.57 -22.86
C GLU A 431 14.51 -11.03 -21.99
N CYS A 432 14.25 -12.07 -21.20
CA CYS A 432 15.19 -12.62 -20.23
C CYS A 432 15.44 -14.11 -20.44
N VAL A 433 16.68 -14.53 -20.21
CA VAL A 433 17.01 -15.94 -19.99
C VAL A 433 16.76 -16.26 -18.50
N LEU A 434 16.32 -17.48 -18.22
CA LEU A 434 16.08 -17.98 -16.87
C LEU A 434 17.23 -18.87 -16.40
N LYS A 435 18.31 -18.26 -15.89
CA LYS A 435 19.50 -18.98 -15.43
C LYS A 435 19.18 -19.78 -14.16
N PRO A 436 19.31 -21.12 -14.16
CA PRO A 436 19.03 -21.94 -12.98
C PRO A 436 19.98 -21.62 -11.83
N VAL A 437 19.47 -21.63 -10.59
CA VAL A 437 20.28 -21.44 -9.38
C VAL A 437 20.02 -22.54 -8.35
N ALA A 438 21.07 -22.98 -7.68
CA ALA A 438 21.02 -24.01 -6.64
C ALA A 438 20.77 -23.39 -5.25
N GLU A 439 19.70 -22.59 -5.12
CA GLU A 439 19.30 -21.98 -3.83
C GLU A 439 18.07 -22.70 -3.25
N ALA A 440 17.91 -22.69 -1.92
CA ALA A 440 16.81 -23.40 -1.26
C ALA A 440 15.40 -22.87 -1.62
N ARG A 441 15.31 -21.60 -2.05
CA ARG A 441 14.03 -20.94 -2.39
C ARG A 441 13.96 -20.45 -3.82
N ALA A 442 15.04 -19.87 -4.34
CA ALA A 442 15.12 -19.44 -5.73
C ALA A 442 15.56 -20.61 -6.60
N TYR A 443 14.93 -20.80 -7.74
CA TYR A 443 15.31 -21.82 -8.72
C TYR A 443 15.79 -21.23 -10.04
N SER A 444 15.50 -19.96 -10.33
CA SER A 444 16.10 -19.23 -11.45
C SER A 444 16.30 -17.74 -11.17
N VAL A 445 17.27 -17.16 -11.86
CA VAL A 445 17.54 -15.72 -11.94
C VAL A 445 17.23 -15.25 -13.37
N HIS A 446 16.58 -14.10 -13.49
CA HIS A 446 16.23 -13.53 -14.79
C HIS A 446 17.32 -12.55 -15.22
N GLU A 447 17.88 -12.77 -16.41
CA GLU A 447 18.90 -11.90 -16.99
C GLU A 447 18.47 -11.47 -18.40
N ALA A 448 18.43 -10.16 -18.63
CA ALA A 448 18.01 -9.61 -19.92
C ALA A 448 19.01 -9.98 -21.04
N PHE A 449 18.50 -10.52 -22.14
CA PHE A 449 19.30 -10.80 -23.34
C PHE A 449 18.86 -10.00 -24.55
N SER A 450 17.65 -9.42 -24.57
CA SER A 450 17.24 -8.50 -25.62
C SER A 450 16.28 -7.42 -25.11
N CYS A 451 16.20 -6.32 -25.84
CA CYS A 451 15.26 -5.24 -25.60
C CYS A 451 14.80 -4.61 -26.92
N GLY A 452 13.54 -4.20 -26.97
CA GLY A 452 12.93 -3.54 -28.12
C GLY A 452 12.30 -2.22 -27.67
N LEU A 453 12.37 -1.19 -28.52
CA LEU A 453 11.68 0.07 -28.31
C LEU A 453 11.07 0.59 -29.61
N TYR A 454 9.92 1.25 -29.48
CA TYR A 454 9.24 1.96 -30.56
C TYR A 454 9.01 3.41 -30.15
N LEU A 455 9.61 4.36 -30.87
CA LEU A 455 9.35 5.78 -30.72
C LEU A 455 8.16 6.15 -31.61
N LYS A 456 7.07 6.61 -30.99
CA LYS A 456 5.88 7.14 -31.65
C LYS A 456 5.90 8.66 -31.65
N CYS A 457 5.77 9.26 -32.82
CA CYS A 457 5.50 10.70 -32.97
C CYS A 457 4.03 10.94 -33.34
N ASN A 458 3.38 11.86 -32.62
CA ASN A 458 1.94 12.12 -32.77
C ASN A 458 1.60 13.16 -33.84
N PHE A 459 2.56 14.00 -34.25
CA PHE A 459 2.34 15.07 -35.23
C PHE A 459 2.95 14.77 -36.61
N ASP A 460 3.89 13.81 -36.68
CA ASP A 460 4.52 13.37 -37.92
C ASP A 460 4.91 11.89 -37.80
N ASP A 461 4.15 11.02 -38.45
CA ASP A 461 4.32 9.57 -38.32
C ASP A 461 5.54 9.04 -39.08
N GLU A 462 6.22 9.85 -39.90
CA GLU A 462 7.49 9.49 -40.54
C GLU A 462 8.65 9.51 -39.55
N LEU A 463 8.51 10.25 -38.44
CA LEU A 463 9.48 10.28 -37.34
C LEU A 463 9.35 9.08 -36.39
N SER A 464 8.34 8.22 -36.59
CA SER A 464 8.15 7.03 -35.75
C SER A 464 9.07 5.89 -36.20
N GLU A 465 9.80 5.28 -35.27
CA GLU A 465 10.80 4.24 -35.58
C GLU A 465 10.83 3.10 -34.54
N TYR A 466 11.12 1.88 -35.01
CA TYR A 466 11.39 0.71 -34.17
C TYR A 466 12.90 0.44 -34.09
N ARG A 467 13.41 0.17 -32.90
CA ARG A 467 14.80 -0.23 -32.67
C ARG A 467 14.82 -1.45 -31.73
N CYS A 468 15.75 -2.37 -31.96
CA CYS A 468 15.95 -3.51 -31.07
C CYS A 468 17.44 -3.87 -30.92
N TYR A 469 17.74 -4.60 -29.85
CA TYR A 469 19.07 -5.12 -29.59
C TYR A 469 18.96 -6.48 -28.90
N ARG A 470 19.77 -7.43 -29.36
CA ARG A 470 19.95 -8.74 -28.73
C ARG A 470 21.42 -9.00 -28.48
N LYS A 471 21.72 -9.39 -27.26
CA LYS A 471 23.04 -9.85 -26.80
C LYS A 471 23.33 -11.22 -27.41
N VAL A 472 24.50 -11.37 -28.04
CA VAL A 472 24.91 -12.64 -28.67
C VAL A 472 25.93 -13.36 -27.80
N ASN A 473 26.89 -12.64 -27.25
CA ASN A 473 27.94 -13.15 -26.36
C ASN A 473 27.89 -12.46 -25.00
N ASP A 474 28.37 -13.12 -23.95
CA ASP A 474 28.38 -12.57 -22.59
C ASP A 474 29.18 -11.26 -22.45
N ASN A 475 30.17 -11.05 -23.32
CA ASN A 475 31.02 -9.84 -23.35
C ASN A 475 30.41 -8.67 -24.14
N ASP A 476 29.30 -8.89 -24.86
CA ASP A 476 28.63 -7.81 -25.57
C ASP A 476 27.95 -6.87 -24.57
N MET A 477 27.70 -5.64 -25.01
CA MET A 477 26.93 -4.65 -24.25
C MET A 477 25.61 -5.27 -23.75
N SER A 478 25.21 -4.94 -22.53
CA SER A 478 23.93 -5.43 -22.01
C SER A 478 22.75 -4.74 -22.69
N PRO A 479 21.57 -5.39 -22.80
CA PRO A 479 20.36 -4.74 -23.32
C PRO A 479 19.96 -3.48 -22.53
N SER A 480 20.17 -3.48 -21.21
CA SER A 480 19.91 -2.32 -20.35
C SER A 480 20.83 -1.12 -20.66
N GLU A 481 22.11 -1.34 -20.95
CA GLU A 481 23.04 -0.29 -21.40
C GLU A 481 22.66 0.26 -22.78
N TRP A 482 22.36 -0.62 -23.73
CA TRP A 482 21.89 -0.21 -25.07
C TRP A 482 20.63 0.66 -24.96
N PHE A 483 19.69 0.26 -24.10
CA PHE A 483 18.46 0.99 -23.87
C PHE A 483 18.73 2.39 -23.28
N ALA A 484 19.62 2.51 -22.28
CA ALA A 484 19.99 3.79 -21.71
C ALA A 484 20.65 4.74 -22.74
N GLN A 485 21.55 4.23 -23.59
CA GLN A 485 22.16 4.99 -24.69
C GLN A 485 21.10 5.48 -25.69
N ASN A 486 20.16 4.63 -26.08
CA ASN A 486 19.10 5.02 -27.00
C ASN A 486 18.18 6.10 -26.42
N LEU A 487 17.93 6.10 -25.11
CA LEU A 487 17.18 7.18 -24.47
C LEU A 487 17.92 8.51 -24.58
N GLN A 488 19.24 8.53 -24.40
CA GLN A 488 20.04 9.73 -24.57
C GLN A 488 19.99 10.24 -26.02
N ASP A 489 20.18 9.35 -27.01
CA ASP A 489 20.07 9.72 -28.43
C ASP A 489 18.70 10.28 -28.81
N ILE A 490 17.63 9.70 -28.26
CA ILE A 490 16.26 10.19 -28.49
C ILE A 490 16.06 11.54 -27.82
N ALA A 491 16.66 11.79 -26.65
CA ALA A 491 16.56 13.07 -25.96
C ALA A 491 17.10 14.22 -26.83
N ASP A 492 18.28 14.02 -27.43
CA ASP A 492 18.92 15.02 -28.27
C ASP A 492 18.08 15.34 -29.51
N LYS A 493 17.54 14.31 -30.18
CA LYS A 493 16.63 14.47 -31.32
C LYS A 493 15.35 15.21 -30.95
N VAL A 494 14.75 14.87 -29.81
CA VAL A 494 13.47 15.46 -29.35
C VAL A 494 13.66 16.92 -28.92
N LEU A 495 14.79 17.26 -28.29
CA LEU A 495 15.11 18.63 -27.87
C LEU A 495 15.18 19.60 -29.05
N GLU A 496 15.67 19.17 -30.21
CA GLU A 496 15.72 19.99 -31.42
C GLU A 496 14.34 20.53 -31.82
N PHE A 497 13.29 19.72 -31.70
CA PHE A 497 11.91 20.16 -31.98
C PHE A 497 11.36 21.13 -30.93
N PHE A 498 11.72 20.95 -29.66
CA PHE A 498 11.29 21.85 -28.59
C PHE A 498 11.97 23.22 -28.63
N ASP A 499 13.18 23.28 -29.16
CA ASP A 499 13.96 24.51 -29.25
C ASP A 499 13.67 25.30 -30.55
N ASN A 500 13.04 24.67 -31.54
CA ASN A 500 12.67 25.28 -32.83
C ASN A 500 11.14 25.24 -33.07
N PRO A 501 10.32 25.98 -32.29
CA PRO A 501 8.87 25.99 -32.45
C PRO A 501 8.46 26.55 -33.82
N LYS A 502 7.56 25.85 -34.53
CA LYS A 502 7.03 26.29 -35.82
C LYS A 502 6.18 27.56 -35.67
N PRO A 503 6.33 28.55 -36.57
CA PRO A 503 5.50 29.74 -36.56
C PRO A 503 4.04 29.42 -36.88
N MET A 504 3.12 30.22 -36.33
CA MET A 504 1.68 30.05 -36.57
C MET A 504 1.31 30.24 -38.05
N CYS A 505 0.68 29.22 -38.62
CA CYS A 505 -0.04 29.28 -39.89
C CYS A 505 -1.45 29.83 -39.63
N PHE A 506 -1.72 31.06 -40.04
CA PHE A 506 -2.99 31.74 -39.75
C PHE A 506 -3.70 32.22 -41.03
N THR A 507 -4.78 31.51 -41.40
CA THR A 507 -5.54 31.77 -42.62
C THR A 507 -6.58 32.89 -42.43
N SER A 508 -7.05 33.49 -43.55
CA SER A 508 -8.09 34.51 -43.52
C SER A 508 -9.41 34.01 -42.91
N VAL A 509 -9.74 32.72 -43.07
CA VAL A 509 -10.95 32.11 -42.49
C VAL A 509 -10.83 32.00 -40.97
N GLU A 510 -9.65 31.62 -40.47
CA GLU A 510 -9.38 31.53 -39.03
C GLU A 510 -9.36 32.90 -38.36
N LYS A 511 -8.93 33.94 -39.07
CA LYS A 511 -9.04 35.32 -38.60
C LYS A 511 -10.48 35.71 -38.29
N VAL A 512 -11.41 35.40 -39.20
CA VAL A 512 -12.85 35.64 -38.98
C VAL A 512 -13.37 34.81 -37.79
N LYS A 513 -12.94 33.54 -37.66
CA LYS A 513 -13.30 32.69 -36.51
C LYS A 513 -12.79 33.27 -35.19
N PHE A 514 -11.57 33.80 -35.15
CA PHE A 514 -10.99 34.43 -33.97
C PHE A 514 -11.74 35.70 -33.56
N GLU A 515 -12.06 36.56 -34.52
CA GLU A 515 -12.78 37.81 -34.28
C GLU A 515 -14.17 37.54 -33.70
N LYS A 516 -14.90 36.56 -34.26
CA LYS A 516 -16.24 36.13 -33.81
C LYS A 516 -16.26 35.22 -32.59
N ALA A 517 -15.10 34.82 -32.05
CA ALA A 517 -15.06 33.92 -30.90
C ALA A 517 -15.43 34.65 -29.60
N ASP A 518 -16.53 34.20 -28.98
CA ASP A 518 -17.02 34.69 -27.68
C ASP A 518 -16.62 33.77 -26.51
N ILE A 519 -16.08 32.59 -26.81
CA ILE A 519 -15.70 31.56 -25.84
C ILE A 519 -14.24 31.18 -26.02
N CYS A 520 -13.50 31.08 -24.91
CA CYS A 520 -12.14 30.55 -24.92
C CYS A 520 -12.16 29.04 -25.21
N HIS A 521 -11.40 28.61 -26.23
CA HIS A 521 -11.39 27.20 -26.63
C HIS A 521 -10.75 26.26 -25.58
N ILE A 522 -9.87 26.78 -24.70
CA ILE A 522 -9.16 26.04 -23.64
C ILE A 522 -10.08 25.80 -22.44
N CYS A 523 -10.51 26.87 -21.76
CA CYS A 523 -11.29 26.76 -20.53
C CYS A 523 -12.81 26.73 -20.75
N LYS A 524 -13.27 26.90 -22.00
CA LYS A 524 -14.69 26.94 -22.41
C LYS A 524 -15.54 28.01 -21.72
N ARG A 525 -14.91 29.02 -21.10
CA ARG A 525 -15.60 30.19 -20.53
C ARG A 525 -15.67 31.34 -21.52
N GLY A 526 -16.72 32.16 -21.39
CA GLY A 526 -16.88 33.37 -22.19
C GLY A 526 -15.78 34.40 -21.95
N PHE A 527 -15.53 35.26 -22.94
CA PHE A 527 -14.67 36.44 -22.77
C PHE A 527 -15.46 37.58 -22.11
N THR A 528 -14.90 38.17 -21.06
CA THR A 528 -15.40 39.40 -20.44
C THR A 528 -14.67 40.62 -21.00
N GLU A 529 -15.18 41.84 -20.79
CA GLU A 529 -14.53 43.09 -21.25
C GLU A 529 -13.11 43.28 -20.67
N LYS A 530 -12.78 42.62 -19.55
CA LYS A 530 -11.47 42.67 -18.92
C LYS A 530 -10.48 41.63 -19.45
N ASP A 531 -10.96 40.68 -20.26
CA ASP A 531 -10.15 39.58 -20.75
C ASP A 531 -9.38 39.94 -22.02
N ILE A 532 -8.08 39.64 -22.04
CA ILE A 532 -7.26 39.77 -23.25
C ILE A 532 -7.41 38.50 -24.09
N LYS A 533 -8.06 38.62 -25.25
CA LYS A 533 -8.24 37.54 -26.24
C LYS A 533 -6.98 37.36 -27.09
N VAL A 534 -6.38 36.17 -27.06
CA VAL A 534 -5.14 35.82 -27.78
C VAL A 534 -5.34 34.60 -28.69
N ARG A 535 -4.45 34.44 -29.67
CA ARG A 535 -4.46 33.32 -30.62
C ARG A 535 -3.54 32.22 -30.11
N ASP A 536 -4.09 31.03 -29.94
CA ASP A 536 -3.33 29.83 -29.60
C ASP A 536 -3.00 29.00 -30.84
N HIS A 537 -1.85 28.35 -30.86
CA HIS A 537 -1.40 27.50 -31.96
C HIS A 537 -0.48 26.38 -31.46
N SER A 538 -0.33 25.34 -32.27
CA SER A 538 0.62 24.26 -32.02
C SER A 538 2.04 24.68 -32.39
N HIS A 539 3.00 24.51 -31.47
CA HIS A 539 4.41 24.76 -31.76
C HIS A 539 5.06 23.65 -32.62
N PHE A 540 4.41 22.50 -32.81
CA PHE A 540 4.93 21.39 -33.63
C PHE A 540 4.40 21.40 -35.07
N THR A 541 3.13 21.79 -35.26
CA THR A 541 2.47 21.83 -36.59
C THR A 541 2.31 23.26 -37.13
N GLY A 542 2.36 24.28 -36.27
CA GLY A 542 2.05 25.68 -36.62
C GLY A 542 0.55 25.97 -36.71
N GLU A 543 -0.31 24.95 -36.57
CA GLU A 543 -1.76 25.11 -36.79
C GLU A 543 -2.45 25.92 -35.69
N TYR A 544 -3.36 26.81 -36.09
CA TYR A 544 -4.17 27.60 -35.19
C TYR A 544 -5.21 26.72 -34.46
N ARG A 545 -5.19 26.74 -33.12
CA ARG A 545 -6.09 25.94 -32.27
C ARG A 545 -7.38 26.68 -31.91
N GLY A 546 -7.28 27.99 -31.64
CA GLY A 546 -8.46 28.78 -31.29
C GLY A 546 -8.17 30.06 -30.51
N ALA A 547 -9.25 30.81 -30.22
CA ALA A 547 -9.17 31.98 -29.35
C ALA A 547 -9.05 31.56 -27.89
N ALA A 548 -8.17 32.18 -27.13
CA ALA A 548 -7.93 31.86 -25.73
C ALA A 548 -7.84 33.11 -24.85
N HIS A 549 -8.13 32.96 -23.56
CA HIS A 549 -7.72 33.96 -22.57
C HIS A 549 -6.19 33.99 -22.52
N SER A 550 -5.58 35.17 -22.46
CA SER A 550 -4.12 35.31 -22.31
C SER A 550 -3.56 34.43 -21.18
N LYS A 551 -4.23 34.41 -20.01
CA LYS A 551 -3.85 33.56 -18.88
C LYS A 551 -3.99 32.06 -19.17
N CYS A 552 -5.03 31.65 -19.90
CA CYS A 552 -5.20 30.24 -20.29
C CYS A 552 -4.08 29.83 -21.25
N ASN A 553 -3.80 30.66 -22.25
CA ASN A 553 -2.75 30.42 -23.24
C ASN A 553 -1.36 30.26 -22.61
N ILE A 554 -0.99 31.15 -21.69
CA ILE A 554 0.32 31.10 -21.00
C ILE A 554 0.50 29.80 -20.18
N ASN A 555 -0.59 29.25 -19.66
CA ASN A 555 -0.59 28.01 -18.88
C ASN A 555 -0.77 26.75 -19.75
N TYR A 556 -1.13 26.92 -21.02
CA TYR A 556 -1.33 25.84 -21.98
C TYR A 556 -0.02 25.55 -22.72
N ARG A 557 0.98 25.13 -21.96
CA ARG A 557 2.34 24.88 -22.47
C ARG A 557 2.52 23.43 -22.89
N ASP A 558 3.35 23.23 -23.91
CA ASP A 558 3.80 21.90 -24.29
C ASP A 558 4.61 21.26 -23.18
N VAL A 559 4.41 19.96 -23.01
CA VAL A 559 5.09 19.19 -21.98
C VAL A 559 6.48 18.78 -22.45
N ARG A 560 7.52 19.14 -21.69
CA ARG A 560 8.91 18.73 -21.95
C ARG A 560 9.26 17.41 -21.25
N PHE A 561 8.46 16.38 -21.49
CA PHE A 561 8.78 15.01 -21.09
C PHE A 561 8.34 14.00 -22.15
N VAL A 562 9.06 12.88 -22.24
CA VAL A 562 8.72 11.73 -23.10
C VAL A 562 8.26 10.57 -22.22
N PRO A 563 6.99 10.11 -22.30
CA PRO A 563 6.54 8.90 -21.67
C PRO A 563 7.25 7.67 -22.24
N VAL A 564 7.69 6.77 -21.37
CA VAL A 564 8.27 5.47 -21.72
C VAL A 564 7.38 4.39 -21.12
N ILE A 565 6.67 3.65 -21.96
CA ILE A 565 5.58 2.77 -21.58
C ILE A 565 6.03 1.32 -21.67
N PHE A 566 5.93 0.62 -20.54
CA PHE A 566 6.09 -0.84 -20.43
C PHE A 566 4.79 -1.46 -19.91
N HIS A 567 4.59 -2.75 -20.15
CA HIS A 567 3.47 -3.50 -19.60
C HIS A 567 3.91 -4.30 -18.36
N ASN A 568 3.53 -3.83 -17.16
CA ASN A 568 3.99 -4.34 -15.85
C ASN A 568 5.40 -3.85 -15.41
N LEU A 569 5.76 -2.63 -15.83
CA LEU A 569 6.99 -1.92 -15.42
C LEU A 569 7.32 -2.08 -13.93
N SER A 570 6.35 -1.74 -13.06
CA SER A 570 6.55 -1.64 -11.62
C SER A 570 6.77 -3.01 -10.95
N GLY A 571 6.45 -4.10 -11.64
CA GLY A 571 6.50 -5.45 -11.11
C GLY A 571 7.65 -6.29 -11.68
N TYR A 572 8.20 -5.90 -12.83
CA TYR A 572 9.17 -6.69 -13.58
C TYR A 572 10.23 -5.81 -14.25
N ASP A 573 9.92 -5.15 -15.37
CA ASP A 573 10.92 -4.57 -16.28
C ASP A 573 11.81 -3.52 -15.64
N SER A 574 11.26 -2.68 -14.74
CA SER A 574 12.07 -1.67 -14.06
C SER A 574 13.24 -2.26 -13.27
N HIS A 575 13.13 -3.51 -12.82
CA HIS A 575 14.23 -4.17 -12.13
C HIS A 575 15.39 -4.56 -13.05
N LEU A 576 15.15 -4.65 -14.37
CA LEU A 576 16.16 -5.02 -15.35
C LEU A 576 17.09 -3.86 -15.74
N PHE A 577 16.56 -2.64 -15.83
CA PHE A 577 17.28 -1.53 -16.47
C PHE A 577 17.45 -0.27 -15.61
N ILE A 578 16.81 -0.19 -14.43
CA ILE A 578 16.86 1.05 -13.64
C ILE A 578 18.26 1.40 -13.20
N ARG A 579 19.15 0.42 -13.03
CA ARG A 579 20.54 0.67 -12.64
C ARG A 579 21.24 1.43 -13.76
N GLU A 580 21.17 0.91 -14.97
CA GLU A 580 21.80 1.44 -16.17
C GLU A 580 21.16 2.77 -16.60
N VAL A 581 19.84 2.95 -16.46
CA VAL A 581 19.19 4.25 -16.72
C VAL A 581 19.56 5.29 -15.66
N ALA A 582 19.77 4.88 -14.40
CA ALA A 582 20.17 5.81 -13.36
C ALA A 582 21.61 6.30 -13.53
N THR A 583 22.53 5.42 -13.92
CA THR A 583 23.99 5.70 -13.98
C THR A 583 24.55 5.89 -15.39
N GLY A 584 23.85 5.47 -16.44
CA GLY A 584 24.37 5.39 -17.81
C GLY A 584 24.53 6.75 -18.50
N PHE A 585 23.80 7.77 -18.06
CA PHE A 585 23.99 9.15 -18.51
C PHE A 585 23.71 10.15 -17.36
N PRO A 586 24.27 11.37 -17.39
CA PRO A 586 24.09 12.35 -16.32
C PRO A 586 22.63 12.75 -16.08
N GLY A 587 22.36 13.30 -14.90
CA GLY A 587 21.03 13.77 -14.50
C GLY A 587 20.34 12.86 -13.48
N ARG A 588 19.42 13.46 -12.71
CA ARG A 588 18.81 12.84 -11.53
C ARG A 588 17.65 11.90 -11.85
N VAL A 589 17.40 10.93 -10.97
CA VAL A 589 16.21 10.07 -11.00
C VAL A 589 15.27 10.43 -9.85
N TRP A 590 14.04 10.81 -10.18
CA TRP A 590 12.98 11.01 -9.22
C TRP A 590 12.02 9.82 -9.22
N VAL A 591 11.65 9.30 -8.05
CA VAL A 591 10.81 8.11 -7.93
C VAL A 591 9.47 8.41 -7.25
N LEU A 592 8.43 7.67 -7.63
CA LEU A 592 7.16 7.54 -6.89
C LEU A 592 7.13 6.17 -6.17
N PRO A 593 7.70 6.07 -4.96
CA PRO A 593 7.99 4.78 -4.33
C PRO A 593 6.79 4.13 -3.63
N GLN A 594 6.70 2.80 -3.74
CA GLN A 594 5.89 1.94 -2.87
C GLN A 594 6.75 1.25 -1.82
N THR A 595 7.94 0.81 -2.23
CA THR A 595 9.02 0.31 -1.36
C THR A 595 10.34 0.98 -1.79
N LYS A 596 11.48 0.56 -1.22
CA LYS A 596 12.80 1.06 -1.66
C LYS A 596 13.17 0.66 -3.08
N GLU A 597 12.61 -0.42 -3.63
CA GLU A 597 12.94 -0.96 -4.96
C GLU A 597 11.73 -1.04 -5.90
N ARG A 598 10.50 -0.94 -5.37
CA ARG A 598 9.27 -0.97 -6.17
C ARG A 598 8.69 0.42 -6.29
N TYR A 599 8.63 0.94 -7.51
CA TYR A 599 8.12 2.28 -7.80
C TYR A 599 6.84 2.18 -8.64
N ILE A 600 5.86 3.05 -8.36
CA ILE A 600 4.68 3.21 -9.23
C ILE A 600 5.11 3.74 -10.61
N SER A 601 6.10 4.63 -10.59
CA SER A 601 6.72 5.26 -11.75
C SER A 601 8.00 5.96 -11.27
N PHE A 602 8.88 6.29 -12.20
CA PHE A 602 10.03 7.15 -11.96
C PHE A 602 10.29 8.03 -13.19
N VAL A 603 11.04 9.12 -12.97
CA VAL A 603 11.37 10.12 -13.97
C VAL A 603 12.89 10.28 -14.00
N LYS A 604 13.50 10.08 -15.16
CA LYS A 604 14.90 10.40 -15.41
C LYS A 604 14.98 11.78 -16.05
N PHE A 605 15.65 12.72 -15.38
CA PHE A 605 15.92 14.05 -15.93
C PHE A 605 17.24 14.03 -16.69
N MET A 606 17.30 14.76 -17.80
CA MET A 606 18.57 15.10 -18.44
C MET A 606 19.36 16.05 -17.53
N GLU A 607 20.68 16.15 -17.74
CA GLU A 607 21.60 17.00 -16.97
C GLU A 607 21.14 18.45 -16.90
N ASP A 608 20.82 19.04 -18.06
CA ASP A 608 20.33 20.41 -18.20
C ASP A 608 18.86 20.62 -17.75
N GLN A 609 18.19 19.53 -17.35
CA GLN A 609 16.78 19.47 -16.95
C GLN A 609 15.78 20.02 -17.98
N ARG A 610 16.17 20.17 -19.25
CA ARG A 610 15.29 20.66 -20.32
C ARG A 610 14.33 19.60 -20.83
N LEU A 611 14.67 18.31 -20.68
CA LEU A 611 13.84 17.17 -21.01
C LEU A 611 13.86 16.13 -19.88
N SER A 612 12.81 15.32 -19.78
CA SER A 612 12.79 14.16 -18.89
C SER A 612 12.07 12.97 -19.50
N PHE A 613 12.51 11.76 -19.16
CA PHE A 613 11.83 10.51 -19.49
C PHE A 613 10.96 10.08 -18.32
N ARG A 614 9.66 9.87 -18.59
CA ARG A 614 8.69 9.44 -17.58
C ARG A 614 8.31 7.99 -17.82
N PHE A 615 8.75 7.09 -16.95
CA PHE A 615 8.46 5.67 -17.08
C PHE A 615 7.06 5.35 -16.56
N ILE A 616 6.19 4.84 -17.42
CA ILE A 616 4.78 4.57 -17.15
C ILE A 616 4.50 3.08 -17.28
N ASP A 617 3.71 2.58 -16.33
CA ASP A 617 3.25 1.21 -16.32
C ASP A 617 1.84 1.11 -16.94
N SER A 618 1.72 0.60 -18.16
CA SER A 618 0.44 0.45 -18.84
C SER A 618 -0.54 -0.47 -18.08
N PHE A 619 -0.03 -1.41 -17.27
CA PHE A 619 -0.87 -2.29 -16.44
C PHE A 619 -1.59 -1.52 -15.32
N LYS A 620 -1.10 -0.33 -14.92
CA LYS A 620 -1.80 0.59 -14.00
C LYS A 620 -2.95 1.34 -14.66
N PHE A 621 -3.06 1.26 -15.98
CA PHE A 621 -4.20 1.74 -16.76
C PHE A 621 -5.14 0.62 -17.17
N MET A 622 -4.55 -0.49 -17.61
CA MET A 622 -5.23 -1.63 -18.21
C MET A 622 -4.81 -2.89 -17.47
N ALA A 623 -5.48 -3.19 -16.36
CA ALA A 623 -5.13 -4.29 -15.45
C ALA A 623 -5.53 -5.68 -16.00
N SER A 624 -5.06 -6.00 -17.20
CA SER A 624 -5.25 -7.25 -17.92
C SER A 624 -3.95 -7.60 -18.66
N SER A 625 -3.72 -8.88 -18.95
CA SER A 625 -2.57 -9.32 -19.74
C SER A 625 -2.61 -8.75 -21.17
N LEU A 626 -1.43 -8.54 -21.75
CA LEU A 626 -1.28 -8.11 -23.15
C LEU A 626 -2.03 -9.02 -24.13
N ASP A 627 -1.98 -10.35 -23.93
CA ASP A 627 -2.74 -11.32 -24.75
C ASP A 627 -4.25 -11.06 -24.75
N ASN A 628 -4.84 -10.87 -23.56
CA ASN A 628 -6.26 -10.58 -23.44
C ASN A 628 -6.63 -9.22 -24.05
N LEU A 629 -5.72 -8.25 -24.01
CA LEU A 629 -5.92 -6.93 -24.61
C LEU A 629 -5.82 -6.99 -26.14
N ALA A 630 -4.84 -7.72 -26.68
CA ALA A 630 -4.62 -7.90 -28.11
C ALA A 630 -5.84 -8.55 -28.80
N LYS A 631 -6.48 -9.52 -28.14
CA LYS A 631 -7.72 -10.16 -28.63
C LYS A 631 -8.88 -9.20 -28.89
N ASN A 632 -8.86 -8.00 -28.30
CA ASN A 632 -9.90 -6.99 -28.47
C ASN A 632 -9.59 -5.95 -29.56
N LEU A 633 -8.40 -6.00 -30.17
CA LEU A 633 -8.03 -5.08 -31.24
C LEU A 633 -8.76 -5.42 -32.54
N LYS A 634 -9.36 -4.41 -33.18
CA LYS A 634 -10.01 -4.55 -34.50
C LYS A 634 -9.07 -4.29 -35.66
N GLN A 635 -8.13 -3.38 -35.46
CA GLN A 635 -7.18 -2.90 -36.46
C GLN A 635 -5.84 -2.70 -35.78
N GLN A 636 -4.77 -2.91 -36.55
CA GLN A 636 -3.39 -2.77 -36.09
C GLN A 636 -2.56 -2.05 -37.17
N PRO A 637 -2.84 -0.75 -37.41
CA PRO A 637 -2.21 0.02 -38.47
C PRO A 637 -0.70 0.19 -38.31
N THR A 638 -0.21 0.39 -37.07
CA THR A 638 1.22 0.53 -36.77
C THR A 638 1.95 -0.77 -37.03
N LEU A 639 1.40 -1.89 -36.54
CA LEU A 639 1.98 -3.21 -36.79
C LEU A 639 2.03 -3.50 -38.29
N ARG A 640 0.94 -3.27 -39.02
CA ARG A 640 0.91 -3.45 -40.48
C ARG A 640 1.87 -2.52 -41.23
N LYS A 641 2.06 -1.28 -40.76
CA LYS A 641 3.02 -0.33 -41.35
C LYS A 641 4.46 -0.79 -41.14
N VAL A 642 4.82 -1.16 -39.91
CA VAL A 642 6.19 -1.54 -39.54
C VAL A 642 6.56 -2.90 -40.12
N CYS A 643 5.66 -3.88 -40.06
CA CYS A 643 5.90 -5.23 -40.57
C CYS A 643 5.64 -5.36 -42.08
N GLY A 644 4.84 -4.49 -42.68
CA GLY A 644 4.50 -4.53 -44.11
C GLY A 644 5.63 -4.11 -45.06
N GLN A 645 6.74 -3.62 -44.52
CA GLN A 645 7.98 -3.43 -45.29
C GLN A 645 8.72 -4.77 -45.51
N ASP A 646 8.57 -5.70 -44.57
CA ASP A 646 9.36 -6.93 -44.50
C ASP A 646 8.55 -8.20 -44.86
N TYR A 647 7.23 -8.18 -44.65
CA TYR A 647 6.37 -9.37 -44.69
C TYR A 647 5.09 -9.15 -45.49
N ASP A 648 4.52 -10.25 -46.01
CA ASP A 648 3.24 -10.23 -46.72
C ASP A 648 2.02 -10.18 -45.78
N GLY A 649 0.83 -9.98 -46.35
CA GLY A 649 -0.40 -9.84 -45.57
C GLY A 649 -0.75 -11.07 -44.72
N ALA A 650 -0.47 -12.27 -45.20
CA ALA A 650 -0.78 -13.52 -44.48
C ALA A 650 0.19 -13.72 -43.31
N GLN A 651 1.48 -13.43 -43.52
CA GLN A 651 2.49 -13.42 -42.46
C GLN A 651 2.14 -12.39 -41.38
N ILE A 652 1.75 -11.17 -41.76
CA ILE A 652 1.38 -10.13 -40.80
C ILE A 652 0.17 -10.57 -39.96
N ASP A 653 -0.80 -11.26 -40.55
CA ASP A 653 -1.98 -11.75 -39.84
C ASP A 653 -1.62 -12.72 -38.69
N LEU A 654 -0.52 -13.47 -38.81
CA LEU A 654 0.01 -14.31 -37.74
C LEU A 654 0.53 -13.49 -36.54
N LEU A 655 1.08 -12.29 -36.79
CA LEU A 655 1.64 -11.40 -35.76
C LEU A 655 0.58 -10.55 -35.05
N THR A 656 -0.69 -10.64 -35.48
CA THR A 656 -1.78 -9.84 -34.89
C THR A 656 -2.20 -10.29 -33.49
N LYS A 657 -1.71 -11.46 -33.05
CA LYS A 657 -1.99 -12.05 -31.75
C LYS A 657 -0.69 -12.19 -30.98
N LYS A 658 -0.78 -12.31 -29.64
CA LYS A 658 0.40 -12.54 -28.82
C LYS A 658 1.02 -13.89 -29.18
N GLY A 659 2.31 -13.89 -29.49
CA GLY A 659 3.07 -15.11 -29.75
C GLY A 659 3.26 -15.96 -28.48
N VAL A 660 3.92 -17.10 -28.63
CA VAL A 660 4.21 -18.05 -27.54
C VAL A 660 5.70 -18.30 -27.44
N PHE A 661 6.27 -18.20 -26.23
CA PHE A 661 7.70 -18.29 -26.01
C PHE A 661 8.04 -19.27 -24.87
N PRO A 662 9.04 -20.16 -25.04
CA PRO A 662 9.36 -21.20 -24.04
C PRO A 662 10.31 -20.67 -22.95
N TYR A 663 9.83 -19.77 -22.10
CA TYR A 663 10.67 -19.05 -21.11
C TYR A 663 11.53 -19.96 -20.21
N GLU A 664 10.98 -21.07 -19.70
CA GLU A 664 11.74 -21.99 -18.82
C GLU A 664 12.78 -22.83 -19.56
N TYR A 665 12.58 -23.03 -20.86
CA TYR A 665 13.56 -23.71 -21.71
C TYR A 665 14.79 -22.82 -22.00
N ILE A 666 14.56 -21.52 -22.19
CA ILE A 666 15.60 -20.52 -22.50
C ILE A 666 16.37 -20.16 -21.22
N SER A 667 17.27 -21.06 -20.83
CA SER A 667 18.10 -20.96 -19.61
C SER A 667 19.50 -20.37 -19.85
N SER A 668 19.95 -20.26 -21.09
CA SER A 668 21.25 -19.66 -21.47
C SER A 668 21.19 -19.01 -22.86
N LEU A 669 22.19 -18.19 -23.20
CA LEU A 669 22.32 -17.60 -24.54
C LEU A 669 22.58 -18.67 -25.62
N GLU A 670 23.21 -19.79 -25.28
CA GLU A 670 23.46 -20.91 -26.19
C GLU A 670 22.15 -21.52 -26.72
N LYS A 671 21.11 -21.58 -25.87
CA LYS A 671 19.78 -22.05 -26.29
C LYS A 671 19.19 -21.23 -27.43
N LEU A 672 19.52 -19.95 -27.53
CA LEU A 672 19.05 -19.08 -28.61
C LEU A 672 19.65 -19.46 -29.97
N GLN A 673 20.75 -20.22 -30.00
CA GLN A 673 21.39 -20.68 -31.24
C GLN A 673 20.81 -22.00 -31.77
N GLU A 674 19.90 -22.65 -31.03
CA GLU A 674 19.28 -23.89 -31.49
C GLU A 674 18.39 -23.63 -32.71
N THR A 675 18.53 -24.49 -33.72
CA THR A 675 17.93 -24.33 -35.04
C THR A 675 16.58 -25.05 -35.20
N ALA A 676 15.96 -25.45 -34.10
CA ALA A 676 14.69 -26.16 -34.09
C ALA A 676 13.79 -25.63 -32.99
N LEU A 677 12.48 -25.61 -33.27
CA LEU A 677 11.48 -25.29 -32.26
C LEU A 677 11.44 -26.42 -31.19
N PRO A 678 11.51 -26.10 -29.89
CA PRO A 678 11.45 -27.10 -28.82
C PRO A 678 10.14 -27.89 -28.86
N PRO A 679 10.11 -29.14 -28.38
CA PRO A 679 8.88 -29.92 -28.33
C PRO A 679 7.90 -29.33 -27.27
N PRO A 680 6.59 -29.65 -27.34
CA PRO A 680 5.55 -29.03 -26.52
C PRO A 680 5.81 -29.09 -25.02
N GLU A 681 6.44 -30.16 -24.53
CA GLU A 681 6.72 -30.37 -23.10
C GLU A 681 7.71 -29.34 -22.55
N GLN A 682 8.53 -28.73 -23.41
CA GLN A 682 9.50 -27.68 -23.04
C GLN A 682 8.87 -26.29 -22.93
N PHE A 683 7.57 -26.15 -23.22
CA PHE A 683 6.81 -24.91 -23.01
C PHE A 683 6.05 -24.90 -21.67
N TYR A 684 6.28 -25.87 -20.79
CA TYR A 684 5.70 -25.87 -19.44
C TYR A 684 6.07 -24.61 -18.64
N SER A 685 5.12 -24.10 -17.87
CA SER A 685 5.31 -22.93 -17.00
C SER A 685 4.95 -23.28 -15.56
N SER A 686 5.95 -23.27 -14.67
CA SER A 686 5.81 -23.42 -13.23
C SER A 686 5.02 -22.27 -12.57
N LEU A 687 4.98 -21.09 -13.22
CA LEU A 687 4.25 -19.92 -12.71
C LEU A 687 2.73 -20.09 -12.83
N THR A 688 2.28 -20.70 -13.94
CA THR A 688 0.87 -20.99 -14.21
C THR A 688 0.50 -22.43 -13.89
N ASP A 689 1.49 -23.28 -13.66
CA ASP A 689 1.37 -24.73 -13.43
C ASP A 689 0.53 -25.37 -14.55
N SER A 690 1.00 -25.20 -15.79
CA SER A 690 0.28 -25.62 -17.00
C SER A 690 1.22 -25.85 -18.19
N ASP A 691 0.93 -26.86 -18.98
CA ASP A 691 1.51 -27.08 -20.31
C ASP A 691 0.96 -26.10 -21.36
N ILE A 692 1.65 -26.00 -22.49
CA ILE A 692 1.16 -25.28 -23.68
C ILE A 692 -0.07 -25.98 -24.27
N SER A 693 -1.01 -25.21 -24.81
CA SER A 693 -2.14 -25.80 -25.53
C SER A 693 -1.73 -26.26 -26.94
N THR A 694 -2.37 -27.31 -27.46
CA THR A 694 -2.09 -27.82 -28.83
C THR A 694 -2.21 -26.71 -29.87
N LYS A 695 -3.22 -25.84 -29.75
CA LYS A 695 -3.46 -24.71 -30.65
C LYS A 695 -2.34 -23.67 -30.59
N ASP A 696 -1.83 -23.38 -29.40
CA ASP A 696 -0.76 -22.40 -29.20
C ASP A 696 0.58 -22.93 -29.75
N TYR A 697 0.83 -24.23 -29.60
CA TYR A 697 2.02 -24.87 -30.17
C TYR A 697 1.96 -24.96 -31.71
N GLU A 698 0.79 -25.30 -32.27
CA GLU A 698 0.57 -25.28 -33.73
C GLU A 698 0.80 -23.88 -34.30
N HIS A 699 0.33 -22.85 -33.60
CA HIS A 699 0.59 -21.46 -33.99
C HIS A 699 2.08 -21.09 -33.94
N ALA A 700 2.80 -21.49 -32.87
CA ALA A 700 4.25 -21.26 -32.79
C ALA A 700 5.00 -21.94 -33.96
N LYS A 701 4.58 -23.15 -34.34
CA LYS A 701 5.13 -23.87 -35.49
C LYS A 701 4.82 -23.17 -36.81
N GLU A 702 3.59 -22.71 -37.01
CA GLU A 702 3.19 -21.95 -38.19
C GLU A 702 4.00 -20.66 -38.34
N VAL A 703 4.25 -19.94 -37.24
CA VAL A 703 5.12 -18.76 -37.22
C VAL A 703 6.56 -19.14 -37.56
N TRP A 704 7.10 -20.19 -36.94
CA TRP A 704 8.46 -20.67 -37.23
C TRP A 704 8.66 -20.98 -38.72
N ASP A 705 7.73 -21.73 -39.31
CA ASP A 705 7.81 -22.17 -40.71
C ASP A 705 7.54 -21.00 -41.69
N SER A 706 6.54 -20.16 -41.42
CA SER A 706 6.13 -19.07 -42.32
C SER A 706 7.15 -17.94 -42.41
N PHE A 707 7.88 -17.67 -41.32
CA PHE A 707 8.92 -16.64 -41.26
C PHE A 707 10.32 -17.18 -41.57
N LYS A 708 10.45 -18.48 -41.89
CA LYS A 708 11.72 -19.16 -42.21
C LYS A 708 12.78 -18.94 -41.13
N ILE A 709 12.37 -19.12 -39.88
CA ILE A 709 13.20 -18.82 -38.72
C ILE A 709 14.35 -19.82 -38.62
N SER A 710 15.58 -19.31 -38.50
CA SER A 710 16.79 -20.14 -38.53
C SER A 710 17.19 -20.65 -37.15
N ASN A 711 16.88 -19.90 -36.10
CA ASN A 711 17.23 -20.20 -34.71
C ASN A 711 16.27 -19.55 -33.70
N LEU A 712 16.33 -19.98 -32.45
CA LEU A 712 15.49 -19.44 -31.37
C LEU A 712 15.75 -17.96 -31.04
N GLY A 713 16.93 -17.44 -31.36
CA GLY A 713 17.26 -16.02 -31.25
C GLY A 713 16.44 -15.17 -32.22
N GLU A 714 16.37 -15.55 -33.49
CA GLU A 714 15.51 -14.91 -34.49
C GLU A 714 14.02 -15.02 -34.12
N TYR A 715 13.60 -16.17 -33.57
CA TYR A 715 12.24 -16.33 -33.04
C TYR A 715 11.95 -15.33 -31.91
N SER A 716 12.89 -15.17 -30.99
CA SER A 716 12.78 -14.21 -29.88
C SER A 716 12.76 -12.76 -30.38
N ASP A 717 13.56 -12.40 -31.38
CA ASP A 717 13.59 -11.05 -31.95
C ASP A 717 12.23 -10.69 -32.59
N LEU A 718 11.62 -11.63 -33.31
CA LEU A 718 10.28 -11.47 -33.87
C LEU A 718 9.20 -11.40 -32.80
N TYR A 719 9.30 -12.25 -31.76
CA TYR A 719 8.41 -12.24 -30.60
C TYR A 719 8.41 -10.87 -29.91
N LEU A 720 9.59 -10.36 -29.58
CA LEU A 720 9.78 -9.08 -28.91
C LEU A 720 9.29 -7.90 -29.76
N LYS A 721 9.61 -7.89 -31.07
CA LYS A 721 9.09 -6.87 -32.01
C LYS A 721 7.56 -6.86 -32.00
N THR A 722 6.94 -8.03 -32.01
CA THR A 722 5.48 -8.17 -32.00
C THR A 722 4.87 -7.70 -30.68
N ASP A 723 5.47 -8.06 -29.54
CA ASP A 723 4.98 -7.64 -28.22
C ASP A 723 5.05 -6.11 -28.03
N VAL A 724 6.16 -5.47 -28.45
CA VAL A 724 6.28 -4.00 -28.42
C VAL A 724 5.23 -3.36 -29.32
N LEU A 725 5.06 -3.84 -30.56
CA LEU A 725 4.08 -3.27 -31.49
C LEU A 725 2.63 -3.50 -31.02
N LEU A 726 2.30 -4.65 -30.44
CA LEU A 726 0.99 -4.89 -29.84
C LEU A 726 0.73 -3.93 -28.68
N LEU A 727 1.74 -3.67 -27.84
CA LEU A 727 1.63 -2.68 -26.77
C LEU A 727 1.35 -1.27 -27.31
N VAL A 728 2.00 -0.87 -28.40
CA VAL A 728 1.72 0.40 -29.11
C VAL A 728 0.24 0.44 -29.52
N GLU A 729 -0.24 -0.59 -30.22
CA GLU A 729 -1.62 -0.63 -30.71
C GLU A 729 -2.65 -0.56 -29.58
N ILE A 730 -2.41 -1.31 -28.50
CA ILE A 730 -3.29 -1.36 -27.33
C ILE A 730 -3.35 0.01 -26.66
N PHE A 731 -2.19 0.60 -26.37
CA PHE A 731 -2.14 1.84 -25.62
C PHE A 731 -2.57 3.05 -26.46
N GLU A 732 -2.22 3.12 -27.75
CA GLU A 732 -2.70 4.19 -28.64
C GLU A 732 -4.22 4.12 -28.85
N ASN A 733 -4.79 2.92 -29.04
CA ASN A 733 -6.24 2.75 -29.10
C ASN A 733 -6.91 3.14 -27.77
N PHE A 734 -6.28 2.82 -26.64
CA PHE A 734 -6.72 3.28 -25.32
C PHE A 734 -6.65 4.81 -25.19
N ARG A 735 -5.56 5.46 -25.62
CA ARG A 735 -5.42 6.93 -25.62
C ARG A 735 -6.53 7.57 -26.43
N LYS A 736 -6.77 7.08 -27.65
CA LYS A 736 -7.85 7.56 -28.53
C LYS A 736 -9.23 7.41 -27.88
N THR A 737 -9.54 6.23 -27.36
CA THR A 737 -10.83 5.97 -26.68
C THR A 737 -11.03 6.89 -25.47
N CYS A 738 -9.96 7.12 -24.69
CA CYS A 738 -9.96 8.04 -23.56
C CYS A 738 -10.18 9.50 -23.99
N HIS A 739 -9.48 9.94 -25.03
CA HIS A 739 -9.58 11.29 -25.56
C HIS A 739 -10.99 11.56 -26.15
N GLU A 740 -11.56 10.60 -26.90
CA GLU A 740 -12.94 10.69 -27.41
C GLU A 740 -13.98 10.69 -26.28
N ALA A 741 -13.71 10.00 -25.17
CA ALA A 741 -14.64 9.91 -24.05
C ALA A 741 -14.58 11.11 -23.08
N TYR A 742 -13.39 11.70 -22.88
CA TYR A 742 -13.15 12.66 -21.79
C TYR A 742 -12.27 13.86 -22.18
N GLU A 743 -11.84 13.99 -23.43
CA GLU A 743 -10.97 15.08 -23.95
C GLU A 743 -9.58 15.18 -23.31
N LEU A 744 -9.10 14.11 -22.65
CA LEU A 744 -7.80 14.07 -21.99
C LEU A 744 -6.94 12.95 -22.56
N ASP A 745 -5.64 13.21 -22.73
CA ASP A 745 -4.68 12.17 -23.14
C ASP A 745 -4.09 11.47 -21.90
N PRO A 746 -4.29 10.14 -21.74
CA PRO A 746 -3.80 9.41 -20.59
C PRO A 746 -2.26 9.34 -20.51
N ALA A 747 -1.53 9.61 -21.60
CA ALA A 747 -0.06 9.65 -21.59
C ALA A 747 0.53 10.77 -20.69
N HIS A 748 -0.28 11.76 -20.30
CA HIS A 748 0.11 12.78 -19.31
C HIS A 748 0.13 12.28 -17.87
N TYR A 749 -0.46 11.12 -17.59
CA TYR A 749 -0.74 10.65 -16.24
C TYR A 749 0.13 9.45 -15.89
N PHE A 750 0.35 9.23 -14.59
CA PHE A 750 1.07 8.05 -14.11
C PHE A 750 0.17 6.81 -13.96
N THR A 751 -1.13 7.01 -13.73
CA THR A 751 -2.08 5.93 -13.42
C THR A 751 -3.52 6.29 -13.83
N LEU A 752 -4.36 5.28 -14.08
CA LEU A 752 -5.78 5.48 -14.39
C LEU A 752 -6.55 6.23 -13.28
N PRO A 753 -6.31 6.02 -11.96
CA PRO A 753 -7.02 6.80 -10.96
C PRO A 753 -6.76 8.30 -11.01
N SER A 754 -5.54 8.72 -11.37
CA SER A 754 -5.23 10.14 -11.52
C SER A 754 -5.87 10.73 -12.78
N TYR A 755 -5.88 9.95 -13.86
CA TYR A 755 -6.58 10.29 -15.10
C TYR A 755 -8.10 10.43 -14.89
N SER A 756 -8.73 9.43 -14.27
CA SER A 756 -10.18 9.41 -14.01
C SER A 756 -10.63 10.57 -13.12
N TRP A 757 -9.82 10.93 -12.13
CA TRP A 757 -10.09 12.08 -11.26
C TRP A 757 -10.15 13.40 -12.04
N ASP A 758 -9.16 13.65 -12.90
CA ASP A 758 -9.13 14.85 -13.74
C ASP A 758 -10.26 14.84 -14.79
N ALA A 759 -10.57 13.67 -15.39
CA ALA A 759 -11.70 13.50 -16.30
C ALA A 759 -13.04 13.82 -15.63
N MET A 760 -13.24 13.37 -14.39
CA MET A 760 -14.43 13.68 -13.60
C MET A 760 -14.53 15.17 -13.29
N LEU A 761 -13.44 15.82 -12.86
CA LEU A 761 -13.43 17.26 -12.59
C LEU A 761 -13.70 18.09 -13.85
N LEU A 762 -13.14 17.68 -15.00
CA LEU A 762 -13.36 18.35 -16.28
C LEU A 762 -14.83 18.22 -16.73
N TYR A 763 -15.40 17.01 -16.63
CA TYR A 763 -16.74 16.72 -17.09
C TYR A 763 -17.83 17.34 -16.20
N THR A 764 -17.70 17.20 -14.88
CA THR A 764 -18.71 17.68 -13.92
C THR A 764 -18.58 19.17 -13.62
N GLN A 765 -17.38 19.74 -13.81
CA GLN A 765 -17.03 21.11 -13.43
C GLN A 765 -17.32 21.43 -11.95
N VAL A 766 -17.37 20.39 -11.10
CA VAL A 766 -17.65 20.54 -9.67
C VAL A 766 -16.52 21.31 -8.98
N GLU A 767 -16.90 22.16 -8.03
CA GLU A 767 -15.98 22.80 -7.10
C GLU A 767 -16.10 22.12 -5.74
N LEU A 768 -15.04 21.44 -5.30
CA LEU A 768 -15.01 20.76 -4.00
C LEU A 768 -14.24 21.59 -2.98
N GLU A 769 -14.86 21.89 -1.84
CA GLU A 769 -14.24 22.57 -0.72
C GLU A 769 -13.41 21.59 0.12
N LEU A 770 -12.10 21.73 0.09
CA LEU A 770 -11.18 21.01 0.96
C LEU A 770 -11.29 21.54 2.40
N LEU A 771 -11.24 20.62 3.37
CA LEU A 771 -11.32 20.96 4.79
C LEU A 771 -10.10 21.80 5.21
N THR A 772 -10.38 22.97 5.80
CA THR A 772 -9.36 23.90 6.31
C THR A 772 -9.17 23.80 7.83
N ASP A 773 -10.02 23.03 8.51
CA ASP A 773 -9.99 22.76 9.94
C ASP A 773 -9.52 21.31 10.19
N VAL A 774 -8.47 21.17 11.01
CA VAL A 774 -7.88 19.87 11.36
C VAL A 774 -8.82 19.01 12.19
N ASP A 775 -9.70 19.61 13.01
CA ASP A 775 -10.66 18.87 13.81
C ASP A 775 -11.77 18.27 12.94
N MET A 776 -12.21 19.00 11.91
CA MET A 776 -13.16 18.46 10.91
C MET A 776 -12.53 17.30 10.15
N LEU A 777 -11.26 17.42 9.77
CA LEU A 777 -10.54 16.35 9.08
C LEU A 777 -10.43 15.10 9.96
N LEU A 778 -9.92 15.23 11.19
CA LEU A 778 -9.77 14.08 12.10
C LEU A 778 -11.12 13.45 12.45
N PHE A 779 -12.15 14.28 12.58
CA PHE A 779 -13.53 13.84 12.80
C PHE A 779 -14.02 12.94 11.65
N VAL A 780 -13.84 13.36 10.40
CA VAL A 780 -14.20 12.56 9.22
C VAL A 780 -13.34 11.29 9.14
N GLU A 781 -12.02 11.40 9.35
CA GLU A 781 -11.10 10.25 9.29
C GLU A 781 -11.45 9.18 10.33
N LYS A 782 -11.87 9.57 11.53
CA LYS A 782 -12.35 8.68 12.59
C LYS A 782 -13.59 7.89 12.18
N GLY A 783 -14.43 8.45 11.31
CA GLY A 783 -15.64 7.81 10.79
C GLY A 783 -15.41 6.82 9.65
N ILE A 784 -14.24 6.80 9.03
CA ILE A 784 -13.97 5.95 7.87
C ILE A 784 -13.97 4.47 8.27
N ARG A 785 -14.92 3.69 7.72
CA ARG A 785 -14.95 2.23 7.78
C ARG A 785 -15.24 1.63 6.41
N GLY A 786 -14.39 0.69 5.99
CA GLY A 786 -14.52 -0.01 4.70
C GLY A 786 -15.77 -0.90 4.58
N GLY A 787 -15.85 -1.63 3.47
CA GLY A 787 -16.89 -2.63 3.23
C GLY A 787 -16.89 -3.74 4.29
N VAL A 788 -18.09 -4.16 4.69
CA VAL A 788 -18.26 -5.26 5.66
C VAL A 788 -17.93 -6.58 4.99
N SER A 789 -17.12 -7.42 5.62
CA SER A 789 -16.89 -8.79 5.17
C SER A 789 -16.77 -9.75 6.34
N GLN A 790 -17.61 -10.77 6.36
CA GLN A 790 -17.69 -11.76 7.42
C GLN A 790 -18.39 -13.05 6.98
N CYS A 791 -18.05 -14.14 7.66
CA CYS A 791 -18.73 -15.41 7.54
C CYS A 791 -19.74 -15.51 8.69
N CYS A 792 -21.03 -15.47 8.37
CA CYS A 792 -22.13 -15.50 9.36
C CYS A 792 -22.52 -16.94 9.71
N SER A 793 -22.43 -17.86 8.75
CA SER A 793 -22.60 -19.30 8.92
C SER A 793 -21.61 -20.03 8.03
N ARG A 794 -21.01 -21.12 8.53
CA ARG A 794 -19.85 -21.75 7.92
C ARG A 794 -20.19 -22.85 6.91
N TYR A 795 -21.41 -23.38 6.93
CA TYR A 795 -21.85 -24.40 5.99
C TYR A 795 -23.36 -24.31 5.75
N ALA A 796 -23.79 -24.58 4.52
CA ALA A 796 -25.18 -24.79 4.17
C ALA A 796 -25.29 -25.69 2.93
N GLU A 797 -26.41 -26.38 2.80
CA GLU A 797 -26.70 -27.30 1.70
C GLU A 797 -28.13 -27.08 1.22
N ALA A 798 -28.30 -26.96 -0.08
CA ALA A 798 -29.59 -26.74 -0.71
C ALA A 798 -30.38 -28.05 -0.78
N ASN A 799 -31.71 -27.91 -0.72
CA ASN A 799 -32.66 -28.96 -1.05
C ASN A 799 -33.83 -28.26 -1.74
N ASN A 800 -33.75 -28.02 -3.04
CA ASN A 800 -34.81 -27.31 -3.75
C ASN A 800 -35.34 -28.11 -4.94
N ARG A 801 -36.61 -27.89 -5.28
CA ARG A 801 -37.38 -28.64 -6.28
C ARG A 801 -36.78 -28.63 -7.69
N TYR A 802 -35.89 -27.68 -7.98
CA TYR A 802 -35.25 -27.54 -9.29
C TYR A 802 -33.95 -28.36 -9.40
N MET A 803 -33.56 -29.08 -8.34
CA MET A 803 -32.33 -29.89 -8.31
C MET A 803 -32.44 -31.25 -9.02
N GLY A 804 -33.59 -31.59 -9.60
CA GLY A 804 -33.78 -32.85 -10.32
C GLY A 804 -33.62 -34.08 -9.40
N GLU A 805 -32.73 -35.00 -9.75
CA GLU A 805 -32.47 -36.23 -8.97
C GLU A 805 -31.87 -35.95 -7.58
N ASP A 806 -31.21 -34.80 -7.40
CA ASP A 806 -30.61 -34.41 -6.11
C ASP A 806 -31.66 -33.84 -5.12
N TYR A 807 -32.92 -33.65 -5.54
CA TYR A 807 -33.98 -33.12 -4.68
C TYR A 807 -34.61 -34.23 -3.82
N ASN A 808 -34.69 -33.99 -2.51
CA ASN A 808 -35.39 -34.87 -1.60
C ASN A 808 -36.73 -34.24 -1.14
N PRO A 809 -37.90 -34.76 -1.58
CA PRO A 809 -39.20 -34.23 -1.21
C PRO A 809 -39.58 -34.46 0.26
N GLU A 810 -38.87 -35.32 0.99
CA GLU A 810 -39.08 -35.56 2.43
C GLU A 810 -38.38 -34.50 3.29
N LYS A 811 -37.42 -33.77 2.73
CA LYS A 811 -36.71 -32.68 3.41
C LYS A 811 -37.36 -31.33 3.10
N GLU A 812 -37.23 -30.39 4.02
CA GLU A 812 -37.70 -29.01 3.82
C GLU A 812 -37.03 -28.38 2.59
N ASP A 813 -37.79 -27.55 1.85
CA ASP A 813 -37.25 -26.77 0.75
C ASP A 813 -36.22 -25.73 1.26
N VAL A 814 -34.96 -25.85 0.83
CA VAL A 814 -33.86 -24.94 1.15
C VAL A 814 -33.23 -24.42 -0.15
N TYR A 815 -33.31 -23.11 -0.35
CA TYR A 815 -32.70 -22.40 -1.47
C TYR A 815 -31.45 -21.66 -0.98
N LEU A 816 -30.36 -21.79 -1.73
CA LEU A 816 -29.15 -21.00 -1.50
C LEU A 816 -28.99 -19.99 -2.62
N MET A 817 -28.96 -18.70 -2.28
CA MET A 817 -28.89 -17.61 -3.26
C MET A 817 -27.63 -16.79 -3.06
N TYR A 818 -26.99 -16.39 -4.16
CA TYR A 818 -25.81 -15.52 -4.15
C TYR A 818 -26.13 -14.22 -4.87
N TYR A 819 -26.46 -13.18 -4.10
CA TYR A 819 -26.77 -11.86 -4.64
C TYR A 819 -25.57 -10.92 -4.57
N ASP A 820 -25.42 -10.08 -5.61
CA ASP A 820 -24.39 -9.05 -5.72
C ASP A 820 -25.03 -7.74 -6.21
N VAL A 821 -24.68 -6.61 -5.60
CA VAL A 821 -25.21 -5.31 -6.03
C VAL A 821 -24.51 -4.86 -7.31
N ASN A 822 -25.30 -4.51 -8.33
CA ASN A 822 -24.78 -3.88 -9.54
C ASN A 822 -24.12 -2.52 -9.21
N ASN A 823 -22.78 -2.51 -9.12
CA ASN A 823 -21.95 -1.33 -8.89
C ASN A 823 -22.38 -0.52 -7.63
N LEU A 824 -22.24 -1.14 -6.45
CA LEU A 824 -22.65 -0.56 -5.17
C LEU A 824 -22.11 0.86 -4.93
N TYR A 825 -20.80 1.06 -5.11
CA TYR A 825 -20.21 2.38 -4.93
C TYR A 825 -20.67 3.37 -6.02
N GLY A 826 -20.88 2.92 -7.25
CA GLY A 826 -21.49 3.73 -8.31
C GLY A 826 -22.89 4.22 -7.94
N TRP A 827 -23.72 3.36 -7.35
CA TRP A 827 -25.03 3.74 -6.83
C TRP A 827 -24.91 4.81 -5.74
N ALA A 828 -24.00 4.63 -4.77
CA ALA A 828 -23.75 5.62 -3.72
C ALA A 828 -23.19 6.94 -4.27
N MET A 829 -22.33 6.88 -5.29
CA MET A 829 -21.79 8.04 -5.99
C MET A 829 -22.84 8.82 -6.79
N ALA A 830 -23.93 8.19 -7.20
CA ALA A 830 -25.05 8.84 -7.86
C ALA A 830 -26.03 9.54 -6.89
N GLN A 831 -25.84 9.39 -5.57
CA GLN A 831 -26.66 10.03 -4.53
C GLN A 831 -26.22 11.48 -4.27
N TYR A 832 -26.96 12.18 -3.41
CA TYR A 832 -26.56 13.47 -2.87
C TYR A 832 -25.29 13.30 -2.02
N LEU A 833 -24.20 13.93 -2.47
CA LEU A 833 -22.90 13.87 -1.83
C LEU A 833 -22.45 15.26 -1.38
N PRO A 834 -21.71 15.35 -0.26
CA PRO A 834 -21.12 16.61 0.20
C PRO A 834 -20.19 17.21 -0.86
N TYR A 835 -20.20 18.55 -0.99
CA TYR A 835 -19.23 19.27 -1.83
C TYR A 835 -18.61 20.50 -1.15
N GLY A 836 -19.23 21.06 -0.09
CA GLY A 836 -18.68 22.19 0.66
C GLY A 836 -19.63 22.74 1.73
N GLY A 837 -19.36 23.94 2.24
CA GLY A 837 -20.16 24.61 3.27
C GLY A 837 -20.08 23.94 4.64
N PHE A 838 -18.89 23.52 5.06
CA PHE A 838 -18.68 22.78 6.30
C PHE A 838 -18.77 23.70 7.54
N GLU A 839 -19.66 23.35 8.47
CA GLU A 839 -19.86 24.14 9.69
C GLU A 839 -20.23 23.24 10.89
N TRP A 840 -19.62 23.50 12.05
CA TRP A 840 -20.04 22.86 13.30
C TRP A 840 -21.35 23.46 13.80
N VAL A 841 -22.37 22.63 14.01
CA VAL A 841 -23.71 23.08 14.43
C VAL A 841 -24.31 22.19 15.52
N ASP A 842 -25.33 22.70 16.20
CA ASP A 842 -26.24 21.92 17.04
C ASP A 842 -27.40 21.38 16.18
N ALA A 843 -27.29 20.13 15.72
CA ALA A 843 -28.24 19.54 14.78
C ALA A 843 -29.51 19.05 15.50
N LYS A 844 -30.68 19.50 15.04
CA LYS A 844 -31.99 19.16 15.66
C LYS A 844 -32.90 18.32 14.76
N ASP A 845 -32.69 18.40 13.45
CA ASP A 845 -33.53 17.82 12.41
C ASP A 845 -32.91 16.58 11.73
N TYR A 846 -31.78 16.09 12.24
CA TYR A 846 -30.99 15.02 11.62
C TYR A 846 -31.76 13.70 11.43
N LEU A 847 -32.83 13.43 12.18
CA LEU A 847 -33.67 12.23 12.02
C LEU A 847 -34.78 12.39 10.96
N THR A 848 -35.16 13.62 10.62
CA THR A 848 -36.29 13.92 9.72
C THR A 848 -35.85 14.56 8.40
N LEU A 849 -34.55 14.86 8.27
CA LEU A 849 -33.98 15.52 7.10
C LEU A 849 -34.14 14.63 5.84
N PRO A 850 -34.75 15.14 4.75
CA PRO A 850 -34.85 14.44 3.47
C PRO A 850 -33.48 14.17 2.84
N GLU A 851 -33.39 13.08 2.07
CA GLU A 851 -32.13 12.65 1.43
C GLU A 851 -31.67 13.59 0.31
N ASP A 852 -32.59 14.35 -0.28
CA ASP A 852 -32.39 15.34 -1.36
C ASP A 852 -32.30 16.78 -0.84
N SER A 853 -32.22 16.97 0.47
CA SER A 853 -31.98 18.27 1.08
C SER A 853 -30.69 18.91 0.57
N GLU A 854 -30.66 20.25 0.44
CA GLU A 854 -29.46 21.00 0.06
C GLU A 854 -28.30 20.86 1.06
N TYR A 855 -28.59 20.42 2.29
CA TYR A 855 -27.60 20.17 3.34
C TYR A 855 -27.80 18.80 4.00
N GLY A 856 -26.72 18.30 4.62
CA GLY A 856 -26.69 17.07 5.41
C GLY A 856 -25.77 17.18 6.62
N TYR A 857 -25.68 16.09 7.41
CA TYR A 857 -24.87 16.04 8.63
C TYR A 857 -23.96 14.81 8.73
N ILE A 858 -22.79 15.01 9.34
CA ILE A 858 -21.97 13.95 9.94
C ILE A 858 -22.02 14.15 11.46
N LEU A 859 -22.42 13.13 12.23
CA LEU A 859 -22.65 13.25 13.67
C LEU A 859 -21.73 12.35 14.49
N GLU A 860 -21.31 12.81 15.67
CA GLU A 860 -20.70 11.98 16.71
C GLU A 860 -21.76 11.60 17.75
N VAL A 861 -22.09 10.31 17.85
CA VAL A 861 -23.20 9.84 18.68
C VAL A 861 -22.83 8.64 19.55
N ASP A 862 -23.51 8.50 20.68
CA ASP A 862 -23.53 7.27 21.47
C ASP A 862 -24.77 6.45 21.08
N LEU A 863 -24.55 5.21 20.65
CA LEU A 863 -25.59 4.29 20.20
C LEU A 863 -25.73 3.12 21.18
N GLU A 864 -26.94 2.93 21.67
CA GLU A 864 -27.35 1.74 22.41
C GLU A 864 -27.93 0.72 21.41
N TYR A 865 -27.51 -0.53 21.53
CA TYR A 865 -28.05 -1.65 20.77
C TYR A 865 -28.92 -2.50 21.72
N PRO A 866 -30.26 -2.43 21.61
CA PRO A 866 -31.14 -3.17 22.52
C PRO A 866 -31.00 -4.70 22.34
N GLU A 867 -31.04 -5.44 23.46
CA GLU A 867 -30.98 -6.91 23.45
C GLU A 867 -32.11 -7.56 22.65
N SER A 868 -33.27 -6.90 22.55
CA SER A 868 -34.40 -7.35 21.74
C SER A 868 -34.09 -7.45 20.24
N LEU A 869 -33.04 -6.75 19.78
CA LEU A 869 -32.60 -6.78 18.38
C LEU A 869 -31.51 -7.83 18.13
N HIS A 870 -30.99 -8.49 19.16
CA HIS A 870 -29.83 -9.37 19.00
C HIS A 870 -30.10 -10.50 18.01
N ASP A 871 -31.24 -11.19 18.14
CA ASP A 871 -31.61 -12.31 17.27
C ASP A 871 -31.96 -11.87 15.85
N SER A 872 -32.62 -10.72 15.70
CA SER A 872 -33.03 -10.20 14.39
C SER A 872 -31.86 -9.58 13.62
N HIS A 873 -30.87 -9.03 14.31
CA HIS A 873 -29.71 -8.36 13.70
C HIS A 873 -28.43 -9.22 13.71
N LYS A 874 -28.47 -10.45 14.22
CA LYS A 874 -27.26 -11.30 14.36
C LYS A 874 -26.50 -11.52 13.06
N ASP A 875 -27.21 -11.61 11.95
CA ASP A 875 -26.65 -11.92 10.62
C ASP A 875 -25.89 -10.73 10.04
N LEU A 876 -26.43 -9.52 10.16
CA LEU A 876 -25.86 -8.30 9.56
C LEU A 876 -25.94 -7.07 10.48
N PRO A 877 -25.28 -7.07 11.66
CA PRO A 877 -25.37 -5.96 12.60
C PRO A 877 -25.02 -4.59 11.99
N LEU A 878 -25.71 -3.57 12.49
CA LEU A 878 -25.56 -2.18 12.06
C LEU A 878 -24.33 -1.53 12.71
N CYS A 879 -23.85 -0.42 12.13
CA CYS A 879 -22.79 0.44 12.68
C CYS A 879 -21.46 -0.31 12.98
N PRO A 880 -20.77 -0.85 11.95
CA PRO A 880 -19.53 -1.60 12.14
C PRO A 880 -18.40 -0.73 12.72
N GLU A 881 -17.52 -1.32 13.52
CA GLU A 881 -16.45 -0.60 14.23
C GLU A 881 -15.08 -1.27 14.15
N HIS A 882 -14.02 -0.45 14.25
CA HIS A 882 -12.66 -0.96 14.36
C HIS A 882 -12.31 -1.28 15.82
N ALA A 883 -12.29 -2.55 16.17
CA ALA A 883 -11.97 -3.03 17.52
C ALA A 883 -11.06 -4.27 17.48
N CYS A 884 -10.40 -4.60 18.59
CA CYS A 884 -9.69 -5.87 18.74
C CYS A 884 -10.69 -6.93 19.20
N PRO A 885 -10.90 -8.02 18.44
CA PRO A 885 -11.69 -9.14 18.92
C PRO A 885 -11.13 -9.73 20.22
N PRO A 886 -11.97 -10.37 21.05
CA PRO A 886 -11.51 -11.16 22.18
C PRO A 886 -10.44 -12.18 21.76
N GLY A 887 -9.32 -12.22 22.50
CA GLY A 887 -8.17 -13.10 22.20
C GLY A 887 -7.28 -12.66 21.03
N SER A 888 -7.56 -11.51 20.40
CA SER A 888 -6.80 -10.99 19.25
C SER A 888 -6.04 -9.71 19.61
N LYS A 889 -4.77 -9.63 19.22
CA LYS A 889 -3.95 -8.41 19.40
C LYS A 889 -4.15 -7.39 18.26
N GLN A 890 -4.84 -7.77 17.18
CA GLN A 890 -5.01 -6.94 15.97
C GLN A 890 -6.39 -6.28 15.90
N ARG A 891 -6.42 -4.96 15.66
CA ARG A 891 -7.66 -4.24 15.33
C ARG A 891 -8.21 -4.68 13.98
N LYS A 892 -9.50 -5.03 13.95
CA LYS A 892 -10.24 -5.48 12.75
C LYS A 892 -11.55 -4.71 12.63
N LEU A 893 -12.11 -4.64 11.43
CA LEU A 893 -13.46 -4.12 11.23
C LEU A 893 -14.45 -5.22 11.62
N LEU A 894 -15.27 -4.97 12.64
CA LEU A 894 -16.22 -5.91 13.23
C LEU A 894 -17.65 -5.40 13.12
N THR A 895 -18.59 -6.31 12.89
CA THR A 895 -20.01 -6.05 13.14
C THR A 895 -20.34 -6.65 14.51
N THR A 896 -20.67 -5.79 15.47
CA THR A 896 -20.89 -6.19 16.86
C THR A 896 -22.19 -5.57 17.34
N LEU A 897 -22.84 -6.24 18.29
CA LEU A 897 -24.05 -5.77 18.97
C LEU A 897 -23.72 -4.99 20.25
N ASN A 898 -22.45 -4.68 20.48
CA ASN A 898 -22.04 -3.84 21.60
C ASN A 898 -22.56 -2.40 21.45
N PRO A 899 -22.78 -1.67 22.57
CA PRO A 899 -22.97 -0.22 22.52
C PRO A 899 -21.80 0.48 21.81
N LYS A 900 -22.09 1.51 21.02
CA LYS A 900 -21.09 2.30 20.30
C LYS A 900 -20.95 3.65 21.00
N LEU A 901 -19.73 4.01 21.39
CA LEU A 901 -19.46 5.28 22.07
C LEU A 901 -18.66 6.22 21.15
N LYS A 902 -19.04 7.51 21.13
CA LYS A 902 -18.46 8.55 20.26
C LYS A 902 -18.33 8.08 18.80
N TYR A 903 -19.36 7.43 18.28
CA TYR A 903 -19.40 6.85 16.94
C TYR A 903 -19.71 7.96 15.92
N VAL A 904 -18.79 8.19 14.99
CA VAL A 904 -18.99 9.14 13.87
C VAL A 904 -19.84 8.48 12.79
N ILE A 905 -20.92 9.08 12.29
CA ILE A 905 -21.82 8.46 11.30
C ILE A 905 -22.46 9.50 10.37
N HIS A 906 -22.70 9.11 9.11
CA HIS A 906 -23.48 9.91 8.17
C HIS A 906 -24.98 9.91 8.55
N TYR A 907 -25.67 11.05 8.43
CA TYR A 907 -27.07 11.18 8.88
C TYR A 907 -28.02 10.13 8.28
N ARG A 908 -27.89 9.79 6.99
CA ARG A 908 -28.73 8.75 6.34
C ARG A 908 -28.55 7.37 6.98
N SER A 909 -27.31 6.99 7.28
CA SER A 909 -27.02 5.70 7.93
C SER A 909 -27.52 5.69 9.38
N LEU A 910 -27.47 6.85 10.07
CA LEU A 910 -28.05 7.01 11.40
C LEU A 910 -29.58 6.92 11.38
N GLN A 911 -30.25 7.59 10.44
CA GLN A 911 -31.70 7.50 10.25
C GLN A 911 -32.14 6.06 10.04
N GLN A 912 -31.45 5.31 9.17
CA GLN A 912 -31.74 3.90 8.96
C GLN A 912 -31.51 3.07 10.23
N ALA A 913 -30.42 3.30 10.97
CA ALA A 913 -30.15 2.56 12.20
C ALA A 913 -31.23 2.80 13.28
N VAL A 914 -31.67 4.05 13.44
CA VAL A 914 -32.73 4.41 14.38
C VAL A 914 -34.08 3.84 13.96
N ARG A 915 -34.40 3.89 12.66
CA ARG A 915 -35.60 3.26 12.10
C ARG A 915 -35.64 1.74 12.37
N LEU A 916 -34.48 1.08 12.35
CA LEU A 916 -34.34 -0.35 12.66
C LEU A 916 -34.20 -0.64 14.17
N GLY A 917 -34.38 0.36 15.04
CA GLY A 917 -34.51 0.18 16.49
C GLY A 917 -33.25 0.48 17.32
N VAL A 918 -32.13 0.85 16.71
CA VAL A 918 -30.93 1.32 17.45
C VAL A 918 -31.26 2.67 18.12
N ARG A 919 -30.84 2.88 19.36
CA ARG A 919 -31.20 4.09 20.11
C ARG A 919 -30.03 5.05 20.22
N VAL A 920 -30.27 6.32 19.89
CA VAL A 920 -29.30 7.39 20.16
C VAL A 920 -29.45 7.81 21.61
N THR A 921 -28.40 7.66 22.40
CA THR A 921 -28.39 8.06 23.82
C THR A 921 -27.80 9.45 24.02
N LYS A 922 -26.86 9.85 23.14
CA LYS A 922 -26.22 11.18 23.19
C LYS A 922 -25.73 11.61 21.81
N VAL A 923 -25.86 12.89 21.50
CA VAL A 923 -25.19 13.56 20.38
C VAL A 923 -24.10 14.45 20.97
N HIS A 924 -22.84 14.26 20.57
CA HIS A 924 -21.72 15.06 21.09
C HIS A 924 -21.45 16.29 20.22
N ARG A 925 -21.51 16.14 18.88
CA ARG A 925 -21.31 17.21 17.90
C ARG A 925 -21.82 16.80 16.51
N ALA A 926 -22.15 17.79 15.68
CA ALA A 926 -22.56 17.59 14.30
C ALA A 926 -21.83 18.56 13.35
N LEU A 927 -21.39 18.04 12.20
CA LEU A 927 -20.81 18.79 11.10
C LEU A 927 -21.83 18.88 9.97
N LYS A 928 -22.35 20.08 9.73
CA LYS A 928 -23.25 20.39 8.60
C LYS A 928 -22.43 20.58 7.33
N PHE A 929 -22.97 20.16 6.20
CA PHE A 929 -22.38 20.36 4.87
C PHE A 929 -23.47 20.60 3.82
N LYS A 930 -23.12 21.25 2.71
CA LYS A 930 -23.93 21.30 1.47
C LYS A 930 -23.70 20.03 0.67
N GLN A 931 -24.77 19.51 0.07
CA GLN A 931 -24.74 18.29 -0.74
C GLN A 931 -25.55 18.45 -2.03
N GLY A 932 -25.26 17.62 -3.02
CA GLY A 932 -25.97 17.56 -4.29
C GLY A 932 -25.56 16.32 -5.10
N PRO A 933 -26.29 15.95 -6.16
CA PRO A 933 -26.00 14.78 -6.98
C PRO A 933 -24.93 15.08 -8.05
N TRP A 934 -23.87 15.82 -7.69
CA TRP A 934 -22.90 16.39 -8.64
C TRP A 934 -22.08 15.36 -9.40
N LEU A 935 -21.94 14.13 -8.87
CA LEU A 935 -21.19 13.05 -9.51
C LEU A 935 -22.09 12.16 -10.41
N LYS A 936 -23.42 12.28 -10.29
CA LYS A 936 -24.39 11.42 -10.99
C LYS A 936 -24.20 11.43 -12.51
N SER A 937 -24.02 12.60 -13.11
CA SER A 937 -23.85 12.72 -14.57
C SER A 937 -22.63 11.97 -15.09
N TYR A 938 -21.52 11.97 -14.33
CA TYR A 938 -20.31 11.23 -14.70
C TYR A 938 -20.49 9.71 -14.55
N ILE A 939 -21.19 9.26 -13.51
CA ILE A 939 -21.52 7.84 -13.32
C ILE A 939 -22.46 7.35 -14.43
N ASP A 940 -23.46 8.17 -14.79
CA ASP A 940 -24.41 7.87 -15.87
C ASP A 940 -23.67 7.76 -17.21
N LEU A 941 -22.81 8.73 -17.55
CA LEU A 941 -21.96 8.71 -18.75
C LEU A 941 -21.16 7.39 -18.85
N ASN A 942 -20.46 7.02 -17.79
CA ASN A 942 -19.65 5.81 -17.78
C ASN A 942 -20.49 4.53 -17.83
N THR A 943 -21.69 4.56 -17.24
CA THR A 943 -22.63 3.44 -17.28
C THR A 943 -23.22 3.24 -18.68
N GLU A 944 -23.57 4.32 -19.38
CA GLU A 944 -24.01 4.29 -20.77
C GLU A 944 -22.90 3.83 -21.71
N LYS A 945 -21.69 4.39 -21.58
CA LYS A 945 -20.52 3.94 -22.36
C LYS A 945 -20.25 2.45 -22.12
N ARG A 946 -20.33 1.98 -20.88
CA ARG A 946 -20.22 0.56 -20.53
C ARG A 946 -21.32 -0.31 -21.15
N LYS A 947 -22.57 0.16 -21.19
CA LYS A 947 -23.69 -0.56 -21.82
C LYS A 947 -23.53 -0.67 -23.33
N ASN A 948 -22.98 0.36 -23.97
CA ASN A 948 -22.76 0.41 -25.41
C ASN A 948 -21.45 -0.28 -25.86
N SER A 949 -20.54 -0.53 -24.93
CA SER A 949 -19.25 -1.21 -25.18
C SER A 949 -19.49 -2.65 -25.62
N LYS A 950 -18.87 -3.05 -26.74
CA LYS A 950 -19.02 -4.41 -27.29
C LYS A 950 -17.98 -5.38 -26.75
N ASN A 951 -16.78 -4.90 -26.43
CA ASN A 951 -15.71 -5.72 -25.85
C ASN A 951 -15.67 -5.63 -24.32
N ASP A 952 -15.10 -6.64 -23.68
CA ASP A 952 -15.07 -6.72 -22.22
C ASP A 952 -14.03 -5.79 -21.58
N PHE A 953 -12.99 -5.44 -22.33
CA PHE A 953 -11.98 -4.49 -21.89
C PHE A 953 -12.57 -3.09 -21.64
N GLU A 954 -13.26 -2.50 -22.62
CA GLU A 954 -13.92 -1.19 -22.49
C GLU A 954 -14.96 -1.22 -21.36
N LYS A 955 -15.74 -2.30 -21.25
CA LYS A 955 -16.70 -2.48 -20.15
C LYS A 955 -16.01 -2.42 -18.78
N GLN A 956 -14.83 -3.05 -18.65
CA GLN A 956 -14.04 -3.03 -17.42
C GLN A 956 -13.39 -1.66 -17.20
N GLN A 957 -12.91 -0.99 -18.24
CA GLN A 957 -12.31 0.34 -18.16
C GLN A 957 -13.28 1.36 -17.55
N TYR A 958 -14.50 1.49 -18.08
CA TYR A 958 -15.48 2.44 -17.54
C TYR A 958 -15.88 2.11 -16.08
N LYS A 959 -15.90 0.81 -15.72
CA LYS A 959 -16.09 0.39 -14.32
C LYS A 959 -14.92 0.84 -13.45
N LEU A 960 -13.68 0.68 -13.92
CA LEU A 960 -12.49 1.12 -13.19
C LEU A 960 -12.41 2.64 -13.06
N CYS A 961 -12.83 3.41 -14.07
CA CYS A 961 -12.92 4.87 -13.98
C CYS A 961 -13.84 5.30 -12.83
N ASN A 962 -15.03 4.69 -12.71
CA ASN A 962 -15.93 4.95 -11.59
C ASN A 962 -15.28 4.61 -10.24
N ASN A 963 -14.73 3.40 -10.10
CA ASN A 963 -14.10 2.94 -8.85
C ASN A 963 -12.88 3.79 -8.46
N ALA A 964 -12.16 4.34 -9.43
CA ALA A 964 -11.02 5.22 -9.21
C ALA A 964 -11.39 6.50 -8.45
N ILE A 965 -12.58 7.08 -8.69
CA ILE A 965 -13.04 8.29 -8.00
C ILE A 965 -13.10 8.04 -6.49
N PHE A 966 -13.76 6.95 -6.10
CA PHE A 966 -13.80 6.51 -4.70
C PHE A 966 -12.40 6.27 -4.11
N GLY A 967 -11.51 5.61 -4.86
CA GLY A 967 -10.13 5.38 -4.42
C GLY A 967 -9.35 6.67 -4.16
N LYS A 968 -9.57 7.71 -4.97
CA LYS A 968 -8.90 9.02 -4.86
C LYS A 968 -9.40 9.86 -3.69
N THR A 969 -10.69 9.78 -3.34
CA THR A 969 -11.23 10.46 -2.15
C THR A 969 -10.72 9.80 -0.86
N MET A 970 -10.41 8.50 -0.90
CA MET A 970 -9.92 7.72 0.24
C MET A 970 -8.39 7.59 0.35
N GLU A 971 -7.65 8.36 -0.44
CA GLU A 971 -6.19 8.25 -0.54
C GLU A 971 -5.51 8.69 0.77
N ASN A 972 -4.82 7.76 1.45
CA ASN A 972 -4.10 8.07 2.69
C ASN A 972 -2.67 8.58 2.40
N VAL A 973 -2.53 9.90 2.33
CA VAL A 973 -1.27 10.60 2.07
C VAL A 973 -0.20 10.37 3.15
N ARG A 974 -0.58 10.01 4.39
CA ARG A 974 0.36 9.71 5.49
C ARG A 974 1.16 8.44 5.25
N LYS A 975 0.62 7.47 4.49
CA LYS A 975 1.28 6.19 4.20
C LYS A 975 2.29 6.22 3.04
N ARG A 976 2.32 7.29 2.23
CA ARG A 976 3.34 7.41 1.17
C ARG A 976 4.73 7.44 1.82
N ILE A 977 5.73 6.84 1.19
CA ILE A 977 7.12 6.86 1.66
C ILE A 977 7.94 7.88 0.86
N ASP A 978 9.04 8.34 1.42
CA ASP A 978 10.01 9.20 0.72
C ASP A 978 11.30 8.43 0.53
N VAL A 979 11.64 8.16 -0.74
CA VAL A 979 12.84 7.43 -1.17
C VAL A 979 13.55 8.28 -2.22
N LYS A 980 14.86 8.46 -2.05
CA LYS A 980 15.75 9.09 -3.03
C LYS A 980 16.65 8.03 -3.64
N LEU A 981 16.70 7.99 -4.97
CA LEU A 981 17.72 7.23 -5.70
C LEU A 981 18.91 8.15 -5.94
N VAL A 982 20.09 7.71 -5.52
CA VAL A 982 21.28 8.53 -5.53
C VAL A 982 22.41 7.78 -6.24
N SER A 983 23.01 8.46 -7.22
CA SER A 983 24.10 7.93 -8.04
C SER A 983 25.48 8.55 -7.76
N SER A 984 25.56 9.54 -6.87
CA SER A 984 26.81 10.19 -6.46
C SER A 984 26.99 10.18 -4.94
N TRP A 985 28.25 10.17 -4.48
CA TRP A 985 28.55 10.34 -3.05
C TRP A 985 28.44 11.81 -2.63
N ASP A 986 29.13 12.66 -3.38
CA ASP A 986 29.28 14.09 -3.15
C ASP A 986 28.11 14.90 -3.73
N GLY A 987 28.12 16.18 -3.41
CA GLY A 987 27.11 17.12 -3.84
C GLY A 987 25.88 17.11 -2.95
N ARG A 988 25.06 18.13 -3.13
CA ARG A 988 23.87 18.39 -2.33
C ARG A 988 22.83 17.25 -2.36
N TYR A 989 22.73 16.59 -3.51
CA TYR A 989 21.82 15.47 -3.74
C TYR A 989 22.50 14.11 -3.55
N GLY A 990 23.80 14.10 -3.26
CA GLY A 990 24.62 12.92 -3.03
C GLY A 990 24.29 12.18 -1.73
N ALA A 991 24.85 10.98 -1.61
CA ALA A 991 24.56 10.07 -0.52
C ALA A 991 25.01 10.64 0.84
N GLU A 992 26.12 11.39 0.86
CA GLU A 992 26.64 12.03 2.07
C GLU A 992 25.62 12.99 2.69
N ALA A 993 25.05 13.87 1.86
CA ALA A 993 24.08 14.86 2.29
C ALA A 993 22.81 14.18 2.83
N GLN A 994 22.27 13.19 2.11
CA GLN A 994 21.03 12.51 2.53
C GLN A 994 21.19 11.65 3.79
N ILE A 995 22.34 10.97 3.97
CA ILE A 995 22.64 10.17 5.17
C ILE A 995 22.87 11.06 6.39
N SER A 996 23.42 12.26 6.17
CA SER A 996 23.67 13.25 7.23
C SER A 996 22.38 13.86 7.77
N LYS A 997 21.29 13.86 6.98
CA LYS A 997 20.01 14.43 7.40
C LYS A 997 19.49 13.78 8.70
N PRO A 998 18.93 14.59 9.62
CA PRO A 998 18.44 14.10 10.91
C PRO A 998 17.20 13.20 10.80
N ASN A 999 16.48 13.23 9.67
CA ASN A 999 15.34 12.36 9.38
C ASN A 999 15.71 11.12 8.53
N PHE A 1000 17.01 10.83 8.32
CA PHE A 1000 17.47 9.60 7.67
C PHE A 1000 16.89 8.36 8.38
N HIS A 1001 16.24 7.48 7.61
CA HIS A 1001 15.60 6.28 8.15
C HIS A 1001 16.43 5.02 7.88
N SER A 1002 16.66 4.70 6.61
CA SER A 1002 17.44 3.53 6.20
C SER A 1002 17.90 3.66 4.74
N ARG A 1003 18.73 2.73 4.28
CA ARG A 1003 19.21 2.66 2.89
C ARG A 1003 19.12 1.26 2.30
N ALA A 1004 19.35 1.13 0.99
CA ALA A 1004 19.57 -0.13 0.27
C ALA A 1004 20.61 0.11 -0.83
N ILE A 1005 21.65 -0.73 -0.90
CA ILE A 1005 22.66 -0.67 -1.98
C ILE A 1005 22.17 -1.53 -3.13
N PHE A 1006 22.03 -0.93 -4.31
CA PHE A 1006 21.71 -1.66 -5.52
C PHE A 1006 22.98 -2.02 -6.29
N ASP A 1007 23.90 -1.06 -6.39
CA ASP A 1007 25.19 -1.19 -7.07
C ASP A 1007 26.24 -0.25 -6.46
N GLU A 1008 27.51 -0.35 -6.90
CA GLU A 1008 28.64 0.45 -6.43
C GLU A 1008 28.39 1.96 -6.57
N ASN A 1009 27.62 2.35 -7.59
CA ASN A 1009 27.26 3.74 -7.87
C ASN A 1009 25.75 4.02 -7.73
N LEU A 1010 24.96 3.17 -7.05
CA LEU A 1010 23.52 3.40 -6.90
C LEU A 1010 22.98 2.93 -5.56
N VAL A 1011 22.43 3.87 -4.79
CA VAL A 1011 21.87 3.62 -3.46
C VAL A 1011 20.49 4.27 -3.33
N ALA A 1012 19.53 3.52 -2.78
CA ALA A 1012 18.25 4.05 -2.33
C ALA A 1012 18.35 4.52 -0.87
N ILE A 1013 17.96 5.76 -0.60
CA ILE A 1013 17.92 6.35 0.73
C ILE A 1013 16.48 6.68 1.10
N GLN A 1014 16.00 6.12 2.21
CA GLN A 1014 14.66 6.38 2.73
C GLN A 1014 14.72 7.42 3.84
N LEU A 1015 13.83 8.42 3.76
CA LEU A 1015 13.70 9.49 4.76
C LEU A 1015 12.38 9.38 5.52
N SER A 1016 12.38 9.79 6.78
CA SER A 1016 11.18 9.94 7.61
C SER A 1016 10.48 11.27 7.28
N LYS A 1017 9.16 11.24 7.19
CA LYS A 1017 8.35 12.44 6.89
C LYS A 1017 8.28 13.39 8.08
N THR A 1018 8.62 14.66 7.85
CA THR A 1018 8.50 15.75 8.82
C THR A 1018 7.21 16.56 8.67
N SER A 1019 6.59 16.52 7.48
CA SER A 1019 5.28 17.11 7.20
C SER A 1019 4.45 16.28 6.22
N VAL A 1020 3.14 16.53 6.21
CA VAL A 1020 2.17 15.92 5.29
C VAL A 1020 1.13 16.94 4.85
N THR A 1021 1.00 17.13 3.53
CA THR A 1021 -0.06 17.95 2.94
C THR A 1021 -1.29 17.10 2.67
N ILE A 1022 -2.44 17.54 3.19
CA ILE A 1022 -3.72 16.86 3.04
C ILE A 1022 -4.60 17.68 2.09
N ASP A 1023 -4.69 17.21 0.85
CA ASP A 1023 -5.31 17.89 -0.29
C ASP A 1023 -6.37 16.98 -0.95
N LYS A 1024 -7.05 16.16 -0.12
CA LYS A 1024 -8.00 15.14 -0.58
C LYS A 1024 -9.37 15.38 0.07
N PRO A 1025 -10.47 15.32 -0.71
CA PRO A 1025 -11.83 15.50 -0.18
C PRO A 1025 -12.31 14.21 0.51
N VAL A 1026 -11.70 13.87 1.65
CA VAL A 1026 -11.94 12.60 2.36
C VAL A 1026 -13.38 12.42 2.84
N TYR A 1027 -14.10 13.53 3.03
CA TYR A 1027 -15.51 13.52 3.41
C TYR A 1027 -16.41 12.89 2.33
N VAL A 1028 -16.03 12.99 1.05
CA VAL A 1028 -16.77 12.34 -0.05
C VAL A 1028 -16.65 10.83 0.07
N GLY A 1029 -15.44 10.32 0.28
CA GLY A 1029 -15.19 8.89 0.43
C GLY A 1029 -15.84 8.30 1.69
N PHE A 1030 -15.83 9.05 2.80
CA PHE A 1030 -16.60 8.73 4.00
C PHE A 1030 -18.10 8.59 3.71
N SER A 1031 -18.72 9.59 3.06
CA SER A 1031 -20.14 9.55 2.73
C SER A 1031 -20.49 8.39 1.79
N ILE A 1032 -19.66 8.12 0.77
CA ILE A 1032 -19.86 6.99 -0.14
C ILE A 1032 -19.87 5.66 0.63
N LEU A 1033 -18.92 5.46 1.56
CA LEU A 1033 -18.84 4.23 2.35
C LEU A 1033 -20.05 4.02 3.25
N ASP A 1034 -20.59 5.07 3.86
CA ASP A 1034 -21.72 4.96 4.78
C ASP A 1034 -23.04 4.81 4.01
N ILE A 1035 -23.23 5.59 2.94
CA ILE A 1035 -24.38 5.48 2.03
C ILE A 1035 -24.40 4.10 1.35
N SER A 1036 -23.25 3.56 0.91
CA SER A 1036 -23.23 2.24 0.28
C SER A 1036 -23.75 1.12 1.21
N LYS A 1037 -23.49 1.21 2.51
CA LYS A 1037 -23.98 0.21 3.47
C LYS A 1037 -25.50 0.25 3.59
N THR A 1038 -26.12 1.43 3.42
CA THR A 1038 -27.58 1.55 3.58
C THR A 1038 -28.34 0.74 2.53
N GLN A 1039 -27.78 0.59 1.32
CA GLN A 1039 -28.39 -0.23 0.27
C GLN A 1039 -28.41 -1.72 0.63
N LEU A 1040 -27.33 -2.24 1.22
CA LEU A 1040 -27.30 -3.62 1.70
C LEU A 1040 -28.25 -3.85 2.87
N TYR A 1041 -28.26 -2.93 3.85
CA TYR A 1041 -29.18 -3.01 4.97
C TYR A 1041 -30.64 -2.89 4.53
N ARG A 1042 -30.95 -2.03 3.53
CA ARG A 1042 -32.29 -1.91 2.95
C ARG A 1042 -32.72 -3.24 2.33
N PHE A 1043 -31.86 -3.85 1.52
CA PHE A 1043 -32.18 -5.13 0.90
C PHE A 1043 -32.37 -6.24 1.93
N HIS A 1044 -31.51 -6.32 2.95
CA HIS A 1044 -31.65 -7.34 3.99
C HIS A 1044 -32.88 -7.11 4.88
N TYR A 1045 -32.98 -5.95 5.53
CA TYR A 1045 -33.98 -5.69 6.56
C TYR A 1045 -35.34 -5.28 6.00
N ASP A 1046 -35.38 -4.44 4.96
CA ASP A 1046 -36.64 -3.92 4.44
C ASP A 1046 -37.26 -4.84 3.38
N PHE A 1047 -36.46 -5.66 2.67
CA PHE A 1047 -36.95 -6.56 1.62
C PHE A 1047 -36.90 -8.05 2.02
N MET A 1048 -35.72 -8.60 2.31
CA MET A 1048 -35.58 -10.05 2.57
C MET A 1048 -36.24 -10.46 3.89
N ARG A 1049 -36.02 -9.71 4.98
CA ARG A 1049 -36.59 -10.02 6.30
C ARG A 1049 -38.10 -9.79 6.36
N ASP A 1050 -38.63 -8.82 5.62
CA ASP A 1050 -40.08 -8.58 5.51
C ASP A 1050 -40.80 -9.80 4.91
N ARG A 1051 -40.23 -10.40 3.86
CA ARG A 1051 -40.87 -11.48 3.11
C ARG A 1051 -40.63 -12.88 3.66
N PHE A 1052 -39.43 -13.14 4.12
CA PHE A 1052 -39.04 -14.48 4.57
C PHE A 1052 -38.95 -14.60 6.10
N GLY A 1053 -38.98 -13.48 6.84
CA GLY A 1053 -38.89 -13.50 8.30
C GLY A 1053 -37.66 -14.26 8.81
N SER A 1054 -37.86 -15.15 9.77
CA SER A 1054 -36.82 -16.04 10.31
C SER A 1054 -36.33 -17.13 9.35
N ASN A 1055 -37.03 -17.35 8.24
CA ASN A 1055 -36.67 -18.38 7.25
C ASN A 1055 -35.57 -17.91 6.28
N CYS A 1056 -35.12 -16.67 6.39
CA CYS A 1056 -33.99 -16.14 5.64
C CYS A 1056 -32.82 -15.83 6.57
N LYS A 1057 -31.67 -16.43 6.24
CA LYS A 1057 -30.43 -16.35 6.99
C LYS A 1057 -29.28 -15.95 6.07
N VAL A 1058 -28.47 -14.98 6.48
CA VAL A 1058 -27.24 -14.63 5.75
C VAL A 1058 -26.14 -15.63 6.12
N LEU A 1059 -25.55 -16.27 5.13
CA LEU A 1059 -24.40 -17.16 5.31
C LEU A 1059 -23.09 -16.39 5.26
N TYR A 1060 -22.97 -15.45 4.33
CA TYR A 1060 -21.72 -14.74 4.08
C TYR A 1060 -21.95 -13.38 3.43
N THR A 1061 -21.05 -12.44 3.69
CA THR A 1061 -21.00 -11.14 2.99
C THR A 1061 -19.56 -10.70 2.71
N ASP A 1062 -19.33 -10.10 1.55
CA ASP A 1062 -18.12 -9.34 1.24
C ASP A 1062 -18.48 -8.09 0.43
N THR A 1063 -18.49 -6.96 1.12
CA THR A 1063 -18.64 -5.58 0.61
C THR A 1063 -19.97 -5.25 -0.04
N ASP A 1064 -20.31 -5.90 -1.15
CA ASP A 1064 -21.46 -5.66 -2.02
C ASP A 1064 -22.29 -6.92 -2.30
N SER A 1065 -21.86 -8.05 -1.73
CA SER A 1065 -22.47 -9.35 -1.96
C SER A 1065 -23.01 -10.00 -0.68
N LEU A 1066 -24.09 -10.78 -0.85
CA LEU A 1066 -24.80 -11.50 0.21
C LEU A 1066 -25.12 -12.93 -0.27
N VAL A 1067 -24.67 -13.93 0.49
CA VAL A 1067 -25.06 -15.32 0.32
C VAL A 1067 -26.13 -15.65 1.34
N TYR A 1068 -27.25 -16.20 0.88
CA TYR A 1068 -28.42 -16.51 1.70
C TYR A 1068 -28.73 -18.00 1.74
N GLU A 1069 -29.28 -18.44 2.87
CA GLU A 1069 -30.07 -19.65 3.03
C GLU A 1069 -31.52 -19.24 3.26
N ILE A 1070 -32.44 -19.74 2.43
CA ILE A 1070 -33.87 -19.43 2.45
C ILE A 1070 -34.66 -20.72 2.56
N ARG A 1071 -35.57 -20.81 3.54
CA ARG A 1071 -36.33 -22.03 3.85
C ARG A 1071 -37.83 -21.89 3.58
N GLY A 1072 -38.47 -22.99 3.18
CA GLY A 1072 -39.92 -23.17 3.17
C GLY A 1072 -40.70 -22.38 2.11
N GLN A 1073 -40.07 -21.47 1.37
CA GLN A 1073 -40.69 -20.71 0.29
C GLN A 1073 -39.83 -20.71 -0.97
N ASN A 1074 -40.46 -20.78 -2.13
CA ASN A 1074 -39.78 -20.72 -3.41
C ASN A 1074 -39.33 -19.28 -3.71
N VAL A 1075 -38.03 -19.02 -3.55
CA VAL A 1075 -37.43 -17.69 -3.77
C VAL A 1075 -37.64 -17.18 -5.20
N TYR A 1076 -37.64 -18.06 -6.20
CA TYR A 1076 -37.81 -17.68 -7.60
C TYR A 1076 -39.23 -17.16 -7.88
N GLU A 1077 -40.26 -17.75 -7.26
CA GLU A 1077 -41.63 -17.22 -7.36
C GLU A 1077 -41.76 -15.84 -6.70
N VAL A 1078 -41.09 -15.65 -5.55
CA VAL A 1078 -41.03 -14.34 -4.89
C VAL A 1078 -40.34 -13.32 -5.79
N MET A 1079 -39.22 -13.66 -6.43
CA MET A 1079 -38.52 -12.78 -7.36
C MET A 1079 -39.39 -12.39 -8.58
N LYS A 1080 -40.14 -13.35 -9.16
CA LYS A 1080 -41.02 -13.10 -10.32
C LYS A 1080 -42.20 -12.21 -10.05
N HIS A 1081 -42.61 -12.09 -8.79
CA HIS A 1081 -43.79 -11.29 -8.46
C HIS A 1081 -43.62 -9.86 -8.99
N LYS A 1082 -44.67 -9.32 -9.61
CA LYS A 1082 -44.68 -8.00 -10.26
C LYS A 1082 -44.15 -6.86 -9.37
N ASP A 1083 -44.35 -6.98 -8.06
CA ASP A 1083 -43.93 -5.97 -7.08
C ASP A 1083 -42.45 -6.10 -6.67
N ASN A 1084 -41.78 -7.22 -7.01
CA ASN A 1084 -40.43 -7.53 -6.55
C ASN A 1084 -39.40 -7.56 -7.67
N ILE A 1085 -39.81 -7.88 -8.91
CA ILE A 1085 -38.88 -8.08 -10.03
C ILE A 1085 -38.02 -6.83 -10.34
N ASN A 1086 -38.51 -5.64 -9.98
CA ASN A 1086 -37.80 -4.37 -10.14
C ASN A 1086 -36.62 -4.19 -9.16
N GLU A 1087 -36.50 -5.05 -8.15
CA GLU A 1087 -35.36 -5.10 -7.22
C GLU A 1087 -34.19 -5.92 -7.78
N PHE A 1088 -34.44 -6.67 -8.87
CA PHE A 1088 -33.48 -7.61 -9.44
C PHE A 1088 -33.08 -7.26 -10.87
N ASP A 1089 -31.80 -7.48 -11.18
CA ASP A 1089 -31.30 -7.57 -12.55
C ASP A 1089 -31.32 -9.06 -12.98
N THR A 1090 -32.34 -9.41 -13.76
CA THR A 1090 -32.57 -10.76 -14.27
C THR A 1090 -32.14 -10.92 -15.74
N PHE A 1091 -31.51 -9.91 -16.35
CA PHE A 1091 -31.22 -9.93 -17.78
C PHE A 1091 -30.20 -11.00 -18.18
N ASP A 1092 -29.28 -11.35 -17.28
CA ASP A 1092 -28.22 -12.32 -17.53
C ASP A 1092 -28.68 -13.79 -17.36
N TYR A 1093 -29.96 -14.03 -17.02
CA TYR A 1093 -30.53 -15.40 -17.01
C TYR A 1093 -30.66 -15.96 -18.43
N GLU A 1094 -30.63 -17.29 -18.54
CA GLU A 1094 -30.89 -17.98 -19.82
C GLU A 1094 -32.34 -17.77 -20.29
N LYS A 1095 -32.56 -17.70 -21.61
CA LYS A 1095 -33.89 -17.48 -22.20
C LYS A 1095 -34.90 -18.56 -21.79
N ASP A 1096 -34.44 -19.80 -21.76
CA ASP A 1096 -35.24 -20.97 -21.40
C ASP A 1096 -34.93 -21.45 -19.97
N ASN A 1097 -34.67 -20.49 -19.05
CA ASN A 1097 -34.32 -20.83 -17.67
C ASN A 1097 -35.44 -21.64 -16.99
N PRO A 1098 -35.09 -22.65 -16.16
CA PRO A 1098 -36.06 -23.60 -15.59
C PRO A 1098 -37.04 -22.96 -14.58
N PHE A 1099 -36.79 -21.71 -14.18
CA PHE A 1099 -37.61 -20.99 -13.22
C PHE A 1099 -38.65 -20.08 -13.89
N GLY A 1100 -38.58 -19.88 -15.21
CA GLY A 1100 -39.42 -18.94 -15.95
C GLY A 1100 -39.18 -17.48 -15.58
N MET A 1101 -37.94 -17.09 -15.24
CA MET A 1101 -37.56 -15.70 -14.95
C MET A 1101 -37.73 -14.82 -16.19
N PRO A 1102 -38.39 -13.65 -16.07
CA PRO A 1102 -38.46 -12.68 -17.15
C PRO A 1102 -37.12 -11.98 -17.35
N LEU A 1103 -36.69 -11.82 -18.60
CA LEU A 1103 -35.43 -11.15 -18.97
C LEU A 1103 -35.66 -9.64 -19.19
N LEU A 1104 -35.61 -8.86 -18.11
CA LEU A 1104 -35.87 -7.42 -18.16
C LEU A 1104 -34.63 -6.65 -18.65
N ARG A 1105 -34.60 -6.33 -19.96
CA ARG A 1105 -33.50 -5.56 -20.58
C ARG A 1105 -33.30 -4.17 -19.97
N GLU A 1106 -34.35 -3.57 -19.43
CA GLU A 1106 -34.33 -2.30 -18.72
C GLU A 1106 -33.58 -2.34 -17.38
N ASN A 1107 -33.48 -3.52 -16.75
CA ASN A 1107 -32.75 -3.71 -15.48
C ASN A 1107 -31.28 -4.09 -15.70
N SER A 1108 -30.88 -4.44 -16.92
CA SER A 1108 -29.52 -4.85 -17.25
C SER A 1108 -28.48 -3.82 -16.83
N LYS A 1109 -27.60 -4.23 -15.90
CA LYS A 1109 -26.50 -3.41 -15.32
C LYS A 1109 -26.95 -2.11 -14.69
N LYS A 1110 -28.24 -1.98 -14.35
CA LYS A 1110 -28.79 -0.82 -13.64
C LYS A 1110 -28.19 -0.77 -12.24
N ILE A 1111 -27.62 0.37 -11.88
CA ILE A 1111 -26.88 0.53 -10.63
C ILE A 1111 -27.81 0.38 -9.41
N GLY A 1112 -27.33 -0.30 -8.37
CA GLY A 1112 -28.04 -0.49 -7.10
C GLY A 1112 -29.01 -1.67 -7.04
N LEU A 1113 -29.36 -2.29 -8.17
CA LEU A 1113 -30.17 -3.52 -8.19
C LEU A 1113 -29.35 -4.74 -7.77
N MET A 1114 -30.02 -5.76 -7.24
CA MET A 1114 -29.41 -7.05 -6.94
C MET A 1114 -29.39 -7.93 -8.18
N LYS A 1115 -28.23 -8.45 -8.57
CA LYS A 1115 -28.13 -9.53 -9.55
C LYS A 1115 -27.89 -10.86 -8.84
N ASP A 1116 -28.37 -11.93 -9.43
CA ASP A 1116 -27.93 -13.28 -9.10
C ASP A 1116 -26.56 -13.52 -9.72
N GLU A 1117 -25.53 -13.67 -8.88
CA GLU A 1117 -24.14 -13.86 -9.30
C GLU A 1117 -23.93 -15.17 -10.07
N LEU A 1118 -24.85 -16.14 -9.91
CA LEU A 1118 -24.80 -17.42 -10.60
C LEU A 1118 -25.66 -17.46 -11.88
N CYS A 1119 -26.33 -16.36 -12.23
CA CYS A 1119 -27.19 -16.24 -13.40
C CYS A 1119 -28.22 -17.38 -13.52
N GLY A 1120 -28.83 -17.79 -12.40
CA GLY A 1120 -29.79 -18.89 -12.36
C GLY A 1120 -29.20 -20.30 -12.19
N LYS A 1121 -27.88 -20.46 -12.09
CA LYS A 1121 -27.32 -21.78 -11.73
C LYS A 1121 -27.53 -22.06 -10.24
N ILE A 1122 -27.96 -23.28 -9.92
CA ILE A 1122 -28.32 -23.66 -8.55
C ILE A 1122 -27.06 -23.81 -7.68
N LEU A 1123 -26.98 -23.05 -6.59
CA LEU A 1123 -25.95 -23.21 -5.56
C LEU A 1123 -26.31 -24.41 -4.67
N ARG A 1124 -25.56 -25.51 -4.79
CA ARG A 1124 -25.81 -26.77 -4.08
C ARG A 1124 -25.28 -26.74 -2.65
N ARG A 1125 -24.03 -26.33 -2.47
CA ARG A 1125 -23.37 -26.28 -1.14
C ARG A 1125 -22.54 -25.02 -0.98
N PHE A 1126 -22.56 -24.47 0.22
CA PHE A 1126 -21.72 -23.36 0.64
C PHE A 1126 -20.80 -23.81 1.77
N CYS A 1127 -19.51 -23.45 1.70
CA CYS A 1127 -18.56 -23.64 2.80
C CYS A 1127 -17.74 -22.36 3.02
N GLY A 1128 -17.86 -21.75 4.18
CA GLY A 1128 -17.15 -20.53 4.58
C GLY A 1128 -16.29 -20.76 5.81
N LEU A 1129 -14.99 -20.47 5.71
CA LEU A 1129 -14.07 -20.64 6.83
C LEU A 1129 -13.89 -19.33 7.62
N ARG A 1130 -13.72 -18.22 6.91
CA ARG A 1130 -13.53 -16.87 7.46
C ARG A 1130 -13.76 -15.82 6.38
N SER A 1131 -13.74 -14.55 6.77
CA SER A 1131 -13.74 -13.42 5.82
C SER A 1131 -12.69 -13.62 4.71
N LYS A 1132 -13.16 -13.57 3.46
CA LYS A 1132 -12.42 -13.74 2.19
C LYS A 1132 -11.83 -15.14 1.98
N MET A 1133 -12.44 -16.15 2.59
CA MET A 1133 -12.08 -17.56 2.47
C MET A 1133 -13.34 -18.45 2.47
N TYR A 1134 -13.84 -18.77 1.28
CA TYR A 1134 -15.04 -19.59 1.09
C TYR A 1134 -15.04 -20.31 -0.26
N SER A 1135 -15.88 -21.34 -0.36
CA SER A 1135 -16.11 -22.11 -1.58
C SER A 1135 -17.61 -22.30 -1.80
N VAL A 1136 -18.06 -22.24 -3.06
CA VAL A 1136 -19.42 -22.59 -3.46
C VAL A 1136 -19.41 -23.68 -4.51
N ASP A 1137 -20.34 -24.62 -4.37
CA ASP A 1137 -20.55 -25.76 -5.27
C ASP A 1137 -21.82 -25.51 -6.08
N ILE A 1138 -21.69 -25.48 -7.41
CA ILE A 1138 -22.75 -25.09 -8.34
C ILE A 1138 -23.15 -26.31 -9.16
N GLN A 1139 -24.44 -26.62 -9.16
CA GLN A 1139 -24.98 -27.74 -9.93
C GLN A 1139 -24.68 -27.54 -11.42
N ASN A 1140 -24.00 -28.52 -12.04
CA ASN A 1140 -23.55 -28.49 -13.44
C ASN A 1140 -22.68 -27.26 -13.80
N GLY A 1141 -22.15 -26.54 -12.80
CA GLY A 1141 -21.41 -25.28 -12.98
C GLY A 1141 -20.00 -25.28 -12.40
N GLY A 1142 -19.61 -26.34 -11.68
CA GLY A 1142 -18.31 -26.46 -11.03
C GLY A 1142 -18.24 -25.76 -9.67
N PHE A 1143 -17.06 -25.26 -9.29
CA PHE A 1143 -16.81 -24.68 -7.97
C PHE A 1143 -16.25 -23.26 -8.06
N ILE A 1144 -16.77 -22.34 -7.25
CA ILE A 1144 -16.14 -21.03 -7.03
C ILE A 1144 -15.33 -21.12 -5.75
N LYS A 1145 -14.01 -20.97 -5.86
CA LYS A 1145 -13.05 -21.03 -4.75
C LYS A 1145 -12.47 -19.63 -4.50
N LYS A 1146 -12.64 -19.07 -3.31
CA LYS A 1146 -12.10 -17.75 -2.93
C LYS A 1146 -11.13 -17.90 -1.77
N ILE A 1147 -9.85 -17.60 -2.03
CA ILE A 1147 -8.78 -17.62 -1.02
C ILE A 1147 -7.92 -16.39 -1.18
N LYS A 1148 -7.95 -15.48 -0.20
CA LYS A 1148 -7.11 -14.29 -0.24
C LYS A 1148 -5.63 -14.63 -0.06
N GLY A 1149 -4.83 -14.30 -1.07
CA GLY A 1149 -3.36 -14.33 -0.99
C GLY A 1149 -2.69 -15.60 -1.51
N ILE A 1150 -3.45 -16.52 -2.11
CA ILE A 1150 -2.95 -17.68 -2.87
C ILE A 1150 -3.13 -17.40 -4.36
N LYS A 1151 -2.16 -17.80 -5.20
CA LYS A 1151 -2.24 -17.64 -6.65
C LYS A 1151 -3.44 -18.39 -7.26
N SER A 1152 -4.02 -17.81 -8.30
CA SER A 1152 -5.19 -18.38 -9.00
C SER A 1152 -4.92 -19.75 -9.60
N SER A 1153 -3.72 -19.99 -10.16
CA SER A 1153 -3.28 -21.29 -10.67
C SER A 1153 -3.34 -22.37 -9.58
N VAL A 1154 -2.73 -22.10 -8.42
CA VAL A 1154 -2.74 -22.99 -7.26
C VAL A 1154 -4.16 -23.27 -6.78
N VAL A 1155 -5.02 -22.25 -6.68
CA VAL A 1155 -6.43 -22.43 -6.31
C VAL A 1155 -7.17 -23.30 -7.33
N LYS A 1156 -6.91 -23.11 -8.63
CA LYS A 1156 -7.56 -23.86 -9.71
C LYS A 1156 -7.15 -25.33 -9.68
N ASN A 1157 -5.86 -25.61 -9.61
CA ASN A 1157 -5.27 -26.94 -9.85
C ASN A 1157 -5.16 -27.81 -8.58
N THR A 1158 -4.94 -27.22 -7.40
CA THR A 1158 -4.52 -27.99 -6.19
C THR A 1158 -5.50 -27.94 -5.01
N ILE A 1159 -6.56 -27.13 -5.11
CA ILE A 1159 -7.53 -26.93 -4.04
C ILE A 1159 -8.92 -27.31 -4.56
N THR A 1160 -9.60 -28.16 -3.80
CA THR A 1160 -10.94 -28.69 -4.08
C THR A 1160 -11.97 -28.09 -3.13
N PHE A 1161 -13.25 -28.36 -3.35
CA PHE A 1161 -14.29 -28.01 -2.37
C PHE A 1161 -14.16 -28.87 -1.10
N ASP A 1162 -13.77 -30.13 -1.23
CA ASP A 1162 -13.62 -31.05 -0.11
C ASP A 1162 -12.49 -30.63 0.83
N ASP A 1163 -11.41 -30.01 0.32
CA ASP A 1163 -10.37 -29.39 1.17
C ASP A 1163 -10.97 -28.36 2.15
N TYR A 1164 -11.98 -27.58 1.74
CA TYR A 1164 -12.65 -26.64 2.64
C TYR A 1164 -13.51 -27.36 3.67
N LEU A 1165 -14.24 -28.39 3.27
CA LEU A 1165 -15.06 -29.20 4.18
C LEU A 1165 -14.19 -29.91 5.21
N GLN A 1166 -13.08 -30.50 4.76
CA GLN A 1166 -12.10 -31.14 5.61
C GLN A 1166 -11.54 -30.13 6.62
N CYS A 1167 -11.05 -28.99 6.15
CA CYS A 1167 -10.56 -27.91 6.99
C CYS A 1167 -11.60 -27.48 8.04
N LEU A 1168 -12.87 -27.32 7.65
CA LEU A 1168 -13.95 -26.93 8.56
C LEU A 1168 -14.31 -28.01 9.58
N ARG A 1169 -14.48 -29.27 9.14
CA ARG A 1169 -14.99 -30.38 9.96
C ARG A 1169 -13.90 -30.98 10.86
N GLU A 1170 -12.71 -31.15 10.31
CA GLU A 1170 -11.55 -31.72 11.02
C GLU A 1170 -10.74 -30.64 11.76
N ASN A 1171 -11.01 -29.36 11.49
CA ASN A 1171 -10.35 -28.22 12.13
C ASN A 1171 -8.84 -28.18 11.84
N THR A 1172 -8.43 -28.63 10.64
CA THR A 1172 -7.05 -28.75 10.15
C THR A 1172 -6.63 -27.55 9.31
N ILE A 1173 -5.32 -27.31 9.17
CA ILE A 1173 -4.78 -26.20 8.36
C ILE A 1173 -4.14 -26.79 7.11
N ILE A 1174 -4.55 -26.29 5.94
CA ILE A 1174 -4.03 -26.78 4.65
C ILE A 1174 -3.02 -25.78 4.11
N SER A 1175 -1.82 -26.25 3.77
CA SER A 1175 -0.77 -25.46 3.11
C SER A 1175 -0.56 -25.91 1.66
N ARG A 1176 -0.15 -24.97 0.81
CA ARG A 1176 0.21 -25.22 -0.60
C ARG A 1176 1.48 -24.48 -0.96
N GLU A 1177 2.25 -25.04 -1.88
CA GLU A 1177 3.38 -24.37 -2.51
C GLU A 1177 2.88 -23.49 -3.66
N GLN A 1178 3.50 -22.32 -3.84
CA GLN A 1178 3.26 -21.44 -4.97
C GLN A 1178 4.58 -20.87 -5.48
N HIS A 1179 4.70 -20.73 -6.80
CA HIS A 1179 5.85 -20.13 -7.46
C HIS A 1179 5.61 -18.64 -7.65
N ASN A 1180 6.59 -17.77 -7.41
CA ASN A 1180 6.47 -16.32 -7.57
C ASN A 1180 7.73 -15.73 -8.20
N ILE A 1181 7.58 -14.72 -9.04
CA ILE A 1181 8.70 -13.84 -9.38
C ILE A 1181 8.82 -12.79 -8.29
N ARG A 1182 10.01 -12.63 -7.72
CA ARG A 1182 10.32 -11.59 -6.73
C ARG A 1182 11.61 -10.87 -7.10
N SER A 1183 11.64 -9.56 -6.86
CA SER A 1183 12.88 -8.80 -6.86
C SER A 1183 13.49 -8.84 -5.46
N ARG A 1184 14.81 -8.93 -5.38
CA ARG A 1184 15.59 -8.51 -4.22
C ARG A 1184 16.77 -7.66 -4.69
N LEU A 1185 16.79 -6.38 -4.29
CA LEU A 1185 17.81 -5.40 -4.70
C LEU A 1185 17.86 -5.21 -6.23
N HIS A 1186 16.71 -5.19 -6.89
CA HIS A 1186 16.62 -5.18 -8.38
C HIS A 1186 17.25 -6.41 -9.05
N VAL A 1187 17.33 -7.56 -8.38
CA VAL A 1187 17.62 -8.85 -9.02
C VAL A 1187 16.34 -9.67 -9.02
N LEU A 1188 15.83 -9.98 -10.21
CA LEU A 1188 14.62 -10.77 -10.40
C LEU A 1188 14.94 -12.26 -10.28
N ARG A 1189 14.15 -12.95 -9.46
CA ARG A 1189 14.27 -14.39 -9.20
C ARG A 1189 12.90 -15.06 -9.26
N SER A 1190 12.86 -16.29 -9.76
CA SER A 1190 11.72 -17.17 -9.53
C SER A 1190 11.93 -17.96 -8.25
N GLU A 1191 11.01 -17.81 -7.30
CA GLU A 1191 11.08 -18.38 -5.94
C GLU A 1191 9.86 -19.26 -5.64
N LYS A 1192 10.09 -20.36 -4.90
CA LYS A 1192 9.05 -21.21 -4.30
C LYS A 1192 8.69 -20.71 -2.90
N GLU A 1193 7.39 -20.63 -2.59
CA GLU A 1193 6.88 -20.22 -1.28
C GLU A 1193 5.77 -21.17 -0.81
N ARG A 1194 5.96 -21.84 0.34
CA ARG A 1194 4.89 -22.60 1.01
C ARG A 1194 4.05 -21.67 1.87
N LYS A 1195 2.74 -21.67 1.64
CA LYS A 1195 1.80 -20.75 2.32
C LYS A 1195 0.60 -21.49 2.89
N ILE A 1196 0.09 -21.03 4.03
CA ILE A 1196 -1.20 -21.50 4.57
C ILE A 1196 -2.31 -21.06 3.60
N ALA A 1197 -2.94 -22.05 2.96
CA ALA A 1197 -4.01 -21.85 2.00
C ALA A 1197 -5.37 -21.78 2.69
N LEU A 1198 -5.68 -22.72 3.59
CA LEU A 1198 -6.95 -22.77 4.31
C LEU A 1198 -6.74 -22.84 5.82
N SER A 1199 -7.60 -22.15 6.57
CA SER A 1199 -7.57 -22.14 8.03
C SER A 1199 -9.00 -22.05 8.58
N PRO A 1200 -9.36 -22.88 9.57
CA PRO A 1200 -10.71 -22.92 10.15
C PRO A 1200 -10.95 -21.83 11.21
N HIS A 1201 -9.94 -21.02 11.48
CA HIS A 1201 -9.97 -19.99 12.51
C HIS A 1201 -10.54 -18.68 11.96
N ASP A 1202 -11.60 -18.19 12.61
CA ASP A 1202 -12.14 -16.84 12.46
C ASP A 1202 -12.32 -16.21 13.84
N ASP A 1203 -11.80 -15.01 14.02
CA ASP A 1203 -11.92 -14.23 15.25
C ASP A 1203 -12.82 -12.99 15.07
N LYS A 1204 -13.35 -12.74 13.86
CA LYS A 1204 -14.28 -11.62 13.65
C LYS A 1204 -15.63 -11.83 14.33
N ARG A 1205 -16.02 -13.08 14.57
CA ARG A 1205 -17.29 -13.49 15.18
C ARG A 1205 -17.03 -14.65 16.14
N TYR A 1206 -17.93 -14.83 17.10
CA TYR A 1206 -17.88 -15.95 18.02
C TYR A 1206 -18.33 -17.23 17.30
N LEU A 1207 -17.48 -18.25 17.29
CA LEU A 1207 -17.78 -19.55 16.70
C LEU A 1207 -18.57 -20.39 17.69
N VAL A 1208 -19.83 -20.68 17.38
CA VAL A 1208 -20.70 -21.45 18.29
C VAL A 1208 -20.21 -22.91 18.34
N PRO A 1209 -19.82 -23.43 19.52
CA PRO A 1209 -19.22 -24.76 19.63
C PRO A 1209 -20.11 -25.86 19.06
N ARG A 1210 -19.52 -26.79 18.30
CA ARG A 1210 -20.20 -27.94 17.68
C ARG A 1210 -21.28 -27.60 16.65
N THR A 1211 -21.32 -26.35 16.17
CA THR A 1211 -22.22 -25.93 15.10
C THR A 1211 -21.44 -25.20 13.99
N PHE A 1212 -22.10 -25.00 12.85
CA PHE A 1212 -21.59 -24.15 11.79
C PHE A 1212 -21.95 -22.67 11.99
N ASP A 1213 -22.76 -22.36 13.00
CA ASP A 1213 -23.23 -21.00 13.27
C ASP A 1213 -22.18 -20.13 13.94
N THR A 1214 -22.34 -18.82 13.74
CA THR A 1214 -21.51 -17.81 14.40
C THR A 1214 -22.38 -16.69 14.95
N LEU A 1215 -21.99 -16.14 16.10
CA LEU A 1215 -22.66 -14.99 16.71
C LEU A 1215 -21.77 -13.75 16.63
N PRO A 1216 -22.35 -12.55 16.42
CA PRO A 1216 -21.59 -11.32 16.50
C PRO A 1216 -21.18 -11.08 17.96
N TRP A 1217 -20.00 -10.47 18.17
CA TRP A 1217 -19.59 -10.08 19.52
C TRP A 1217 -20.62 -9.12 20.14
N GLY A 1218 -20.95 -9.33 21.42
CA GLY A 1218 -22.01 -8.60 22.13
C GLY A 1218 -23.39 -9.27 22.10
N HIS A 1219 -23.54 -10.40 21.41
CA HIS A 1219 -24.79 -11.18 21.46
C HIS A 1219 -25.06 -11.69 22.89
N LYS A 1220 -26.34 -11.74 23.28
CA LYS A 1220 -26.79 -12.12 24.63
C LYS A 1220 -26.42 -13.57 25.01
N ASP A 1221 -26.30 -14.43 24.01
CA ASP A 1221 -25.97 -15.87 24.18
C ASP A 1221 -24.46 -16.14 24.27
N ILE A 1222 -23.61 -15.11 24.20
CA ILE A 1222 -22.17 -15.26 24.43
C ILE A 1222 -21.95 -15.13 25.94
N GLU A 1223 -21.56 -16.23 26.60
CA GLU A 1223 -21.18 -16.20 28.02
C GLU A 1223 -20.07 -15.16 28.22
N SER A 1224 -20.38 -14.10 28.96
CA SER A 1224 -19.40 -13.05 29.24
C SER A 1224 -18.33 -13.60 30.18
N GLU A 1225 -17.11 -13.85 29.68
CA GLU A 1225 -15.96 -13.70 30.57
C GLU A 1225 -15.95 -12.25 31.06
N PRO A 1226 -15.78 -12.01 32.38
CA PRO A 1226 -15.82 -10.65 32.91
C PRO A 1226 -14.78 -9.81 32.17
N PRO A 1227 -15.13 -8.59 31.72
CA PRO A 1227 -14.21 -7.74 30.98
C PRO A 1227 -12.94 -7.57 31.82
N ALA A 1228 -11.78 -7.87 31.23
CA ALA A 1228 -10.50 -7.59 31.84
C ALA A 1228 -10.53 -6.14 32.33
N LYS A 1229 -10.49 -5.96 33.66
CA LYS A 1229 -10.49 -4.64 34.28
C LYS A 1229 -9.43 -3.80 33.58
N LYS A 1230 -9.83 -2.68 32.99
CA LYS A 1230 -8.88 -1.66 32.53
C LYS A 1230 -7.86 -1.43 33.67
N PRO A 1231 -6.55 -1.41 33.40
CA PRO A 1231 -5.61 -0.98 34.42
C PRO A 1231 -6.04 0.41 34.86
N LYS A 1232 -6.41 0.55 36.13
CA LYS A 1232 -6.55 1.86 36.75
C LYS A 1232 -5.14 2.44 36.76
N TYR A 1233 -4.90 3.41 35.89
CA TYR A 1233 -3.77 4.30 36.03
C TYR A 1233 -4.02 5.13 37.29
N ASN A 1234 -3.32 4.79 38.37
CA ASN A 1234 -2.95 5.71 39.43
C ASN A 1234 -1.48 6.04 39.25
#